data_AF-A0A2R8Z6Y7-F1
#
_entry.id   AF-A0A2R8Z6Y7-F1
#
_cell.length_a   1.000
_cell.length_b   1.000
_cell.length_c   1.000
_cell.angle_alpha   90.00
_cell.angle_beta   90.00
_cell.angle_gamma   90.00
#
_symmetry.space_group_name_H-M   'P 1'
#
loop_
_entity.id
_entity.type
_entity.pdbx_description
1 polymer ?
#
loop_
_entity_poly.entity_id
_entity_poly.type
_entity_poly.pdbx_seq_one_letter_code
_entity_poly.pdbx_strand_id
1 'polypeptide(L)'
;MDADDSRAPKGSLRKFLEHLSGAGKAIGVLTSGGDAQGMNAAVRAVVRMGIYVGAKVYFIYEGYQGMVDGGSNIAEADWESVSSILQVGGTIIGSARCQAFRTREGRLKAACNLLQRGITNLCVIGGDGSLTGANLFRKEWSGLLEELARNGQIDKEAVQKYAYLNVVGMVGSIDNDFCGTDMTIGTDSALHRIIEVVDAIMTTAQSHQRTFVLEVMGRHCGYLALVSALACGADWVFLPESPPEEGWEEQMCVKLSENRARKKRLNIIIVAEGAIDTQNKPITSEKIKELVVTQLGYDTRVTILGHVQRGGTPSAFDRILASRMGVEAVIALLEATPDTPACVVSLNGNHAVRLPLMECVQMTQDVQKAMDERRFQDAVRLRGRSFAGNLNTYKRLAIKLPDDQIPKTNCNVAVINVGAPAAGMNAAVRSAVRVGIADGHRMLAIYDGFDGFAKGQIKEIGWTDVGGWTGQGGSILGTKRVLPGKYLEEIATQMRTHSINALLIIGGFEAYKSACDMAEARGRHQELCIPLCVVPATISNNVPGTEISLGSDTGLNAVVETCDRIKQSASGTKRRVFIIETMGGYCGYLANMGGLAAGADAAYIFEEPFDIRDLQSNVEHLTEKMKTTIQRGLVLRNESCSENYTTDFIYQLYSEEGKGVFDCRKNVLGHMQQGGAPSPFDRNFGTKISARAMEWITVKLKEARGRGKRRIRKTWDVA
;
A
#
# COMPACT_ATOMS: atom_id res chain seq x y z
N MET A 1 10.21 3.70 32.83
CA MET A 1 9.59 3.16 34.06
C MET A 1 8.23 3.82 34.09
N ASP A 2 7.16 3.26 33.54
CA ASP A 2 6.79 1.86 33.35
C ASP A 2 6.36 1.58 31.90
N ALA A 3 6.75 0.42 31.40
CA ALA A 3 6.38 -0.10 30.09
C ALA A 3 6.00 -1.56 30.29
N ASP A 4 4.78 -1.80 30.78
CA ASP A 4 4.13 -3.11 30.71
C ASP A 4 2.62 -2.97 30.94
N ASP A 5 1.87 -2.55 29.91
CA ASP A 5 0.40 -2.75 29.91
C ASP A 5 -0.19 -2.91 28.50
N SER A 6 0.48 -3.71 27.66
CA SER A 6 -0.05 -4.12 26.34
C SER A 6 -0.15 -5.64 26.24
N ARG A 7 -0.81 -6.27 27.20
CA ARG A 7 -1.32 -7.64 27.02
C ARG A 7 -2.65 -7.59 26.28
N ALA A 8 -2.58 -7.58 24.94
CA ALA A 8 -3.72 -7.96 24.12
C ALA A 8 -4.24 -9.33 24.59
N PRO A 9 -5.56 -9.53 24.72
CA PRO A 9 -6.08 -10.80 25.20
C PRO A 9 -5.68 -11.90 24.21
N LYS A 10 -4.99 -12.94 24.70
CA LYS A 10 -4.70 -14.18 23.97
C LYS A 10 -5.97 -15.04 23.76
N GLY A 11 -7.06 -14.42 23.34
CA GLY A 11 -8.25 -15.09 22.82
C GLY A 11 -8.20 -15.07 21.29
N SER A 12 -8.63 -16.15 20.63
CA SER A 12 -8.86 -16.12 19.18
C SER A 12 -9.85 -14.98 18.87
N LEU A 13 -9.53 -14.10 17.92
CA LEU A 13 -10.40 -13.01 17.45
C LEU A 13 -11.83 -13.51 17.20
N ARG A 14 -11.97 -14.75 16.71
CA ARG A 14 -13.27 -15.42 16.52
C ARG A 14 -14.10 -15.49 17.80
N LYS A 15 -13.51 -15.92 18.92
CA LYS A 15 -14.20 -15.98 20.23
C LYS A 15 -14.57 -14.58 20.73
N PHE A 16 -13.72 -13.60 20.47
CA PHE A 16 -14.03 -12.21 20.81
C PHE A 16 -15.25 -11.70 20.03
N LEU A 17 -15.30 -11.96 18.73
CA LEU A 17 -16.43 -11.59 17.86
C LEU A 17 -17.72 -12.32 18.24
N GLU A 18 -17.66 -13.57 18.68
CA GLU A 18 -18.82 -14.34 19.16
C GLU A 18 -19.46 -13.72 20.42
N HIS A 19 -18.71 -12.94 21.20
CA HIS A 19 -19.23 -12.23 22.38
C HIS A 19 -19.65 -10.78 22.10
N LEU A 20 -19.31 -10.23 20.92
CA LEU A 20 -19.65 -8.87 20.55
C LEU A 20 -21.08 -8.83 19.98
N SER A 21 -22.02 -8.19 20.69
CA SER A 21 -23.40 -8.06 20.24
C SER A 21 -23.77 -6.62 19.90
N GLY A 22 -24.23 -6.43 18.67
CA GLY A 22 -24.84 -5.21 18.15
C GLY A 22 -26.36 -5.21 18.20
N ALA A 23 -26.99 -6.24 18.78
CA ALA A 23 -28.44 -6.37 18.84
C ALA A 23 -29.10 -5.12 19.46
N GLY A 24 -30.07 -4.54 18.75
CA GLY A 24 -30.76 -3.32 19.17
C GLY A 24 -30.00 -2.02 18.93
N LYS A 25 -28.78 -2.06 18.37
CA LYS A 25 -28.03 -0.88 17.94
C LYS A 25 -28.21 -0.62 16.44
N ALA A 26 -28.20 0.66 16.06
CA ALA A 26 -28.21 1.10 14.67
C ALA A 26 -26.94 1.90 14.35
N ILE A 27 -26.32 1.57 13.21
CA ILE A 27 -25.10 2.18 12.69
C ILE A 27 -25.43 2.91 11.38
N GLY A 28 -25.13 4.20 11.29
CA GLY A 28 -25.16 4.96 10.04
C GLY A 28 -23.77 5.00 9.42
N VAL A 29 -23.66 4.71 8.12
CA VAL A 29 -22.41 4.87 7.36
C VAL A 29 -22.61 5.89 6.24
N LEU A 30 -21.68 6.85 6.14
CA LEU A 30 -21.63 7.81 5.05
C LEU A 30 -20.24 7.93 4.46
N THR A 31 -20.20 8.31 3.18
CA THR A 31 -18.98 8.78 2.51
C THR A 31 -19.09 10.28 2.24
N SER A 32 -18.08 11.04 2.63
CA SER A 32 -18.08 12.50 2.48
C SER A 32 -16.72 13.03 2.05
N GLY A 33 -16.73 14.14 1.30
CA GLY A 33 -15.52 14.78 0.79
C GLY A 33 -15.19 14.33 -0.63
N GLY A 34 -13.93 14.50 -1.02
CA GLY A 34 -13.46 13.92 -2.28
C GLY A 34 -13.47 12.40 -2.21
N ASP A 35 -13.99 11.75 -3.24
CA ASP A 35 -14.00 10.29 -3.34
C ASP A 35 -12.58 9.70 -3.44
N ALA A 36 -12.45 8.44 -3.03
CA ALA A 36 -11.20 7.69 -3.10
C ALA A 36 -11.50 6.22 -3.40
N GLN A 37 -10.67 5.58 -4.20
CA GLN A 37 -10.82 4.18 -4.54
C GLN A 37 -10.65 3.32 -3.27
N GLY A 38 -11.63 2.46 -3.00
CA GLY A 38 -11.67 1.65 -1.78
C GLY A 38 -12.73 2.10 -0.77
N MET A 39 -13.37 3.28 -0.93
CA MET A 39 -14.51 3.67 -0.10
C MET A 39 -15.64 2.65 -0.15
N ASN A 40 -15.94 2.07 -1.32
CA ASN A 40 -16.91 0.98 -1.43
C ASN A 40 -16.52 -0.29 -0.65
N ALA A 41 -15.22 -0.60 -0.57
CA ALA A 41 -14.72 -1.73 0.22
C ALA A 41 -14.91 -1.48 1.72
N ALA A 42 -14.67 -0.24 2.17
CA ALA A 42 -14.93 0.19 3.55
C ALA A 42 -16.42 0.11 3.90
N VAL A 43 -17.29 0.70 3.07
CA VAL A 43 -18.75 0.63 3.25
C VAL A 43 -19.22 -0.83 3.31
N ARG A 44 -18.73 -1.69 2.41
CA ARG A 44 -19.03 -3.12 2.42
C ARG A 44 -18.64 -3.77 3.74
N ALA A 45 -17.43 -3.52 4.22
CA ALA A 45 -16.96 -4.10 5.48
C ALA A 45 -17.79 -3.65 6.68
N VAL A 46 -18.14 -2.37 6.76
CA VAL A 46 -18.99 -1.83 7.83
C VAL A 46 -20.38 -2.48 7.83
N VAL A 47 -21.02 -2.58 6.65
CA VAL A 47 -22.35 -3.21 6.53
C VAL A 47 -22.30 -4.69 6.89
N ARG A 48 -21.36 -5.46 6.30
CA ARG A 48 -21.25 -6.91 6.53
C ARG A 48 -20.92 -7.22 7.99
N MET A 49 -19.98 -6.48 8.56
CA MET A 49 -19.58 -6.67 9.96
C MET A 49 -20.71 -6.25 10.92
N GLY A 50 -21.40 -5.15 10.65
CA GLY A 50 -22.55 -4.71 11.45
C GLY A 50 -23.68 -5.73 11.46
N ILE A 51 -24.03 -6.30 10.30
CA ILE A 51 -25.04 -7.37 10.20
C ILE A 51 -24.56 -8.65 10.91
N TYR A 52 -23.28 -9.02 10.74
CA TYR A 52 -22.71 -10.22 11.36
C TYR A 52 -22.81 -10.19 12.90
N VAL A 53 -22.59 -9.03 13.52
CA VAL A 53 -22.75 -8.84 14.97
C VAL A 53 -24.18 -8.51 15.40
N GLY A 54 -25.15 -8.53 14.49
CA GLY A 54 -26.58 -8.32 14.76
C GLY A 54 -27.03 -6.86 14.90
N ALA A 55 -26.21 -5.88 14.49
CA ALA A 55 -26.61 -4.48 14.40
C ALA A 55 -27.37 -4.20 13.10
N LYS A 56 -28.26 -3.21 13.13
CA LYS A 56 -28.83 -2.63 11.90
C LYS A 56 -27.87 -1.62 11.31
N VAL A 57 -27.66 -1.64 10.00
CA VAL A 57 -26.80 -0.68 9.32
C VAL A 57 -27.62 0.12 8.32
N TYR A 58 -27.39 1.43 8.27
CA TYR A 58 -28.06 2.37 7.38
C TYR A 58 -27.05 3.06 6.48
N PHE A 59 -27.30 3.06 5.18
CA PHE A 59 -26.64 4.00 4.26
C PHE A 59 -27.16 5.40 4.50
N ILE A 60 -26.26 6.37 4.43
CA ILE A 60 -26.59 7.78 4.35
C ILE A 60 -25.99 8.28 3.02
N TYR A 61 -26.88 8.51 2.06
CA TYR A 61 -26.52 8.91 0.71
C TYR A 61 -26.00 10.35 0.66
N GLU A 62 -25.16 10.67 -0.33
CA GLU A 62 -24.63 12.03 -0.57
C GLU A 62 -23.93 12.66 0.64
N GLY A 63 -23.34 11.83 1.50
CA GLY A 63 -22.60 12.27 2.67
C GLY A 63 -23.45 13.05 3.67
N TYR A 64 -22.92 14.18 4.15
CA TYR A 64 -23.65 15.04 5.08
C TYR A 64 -24.92 15.65 4.47
N GLN A 65 -24.99 15.78 3.14
CA GLN A 65 -26.17 16.34 2.48
C GLN A 65 -27.38 15.45 2.70
N GLY A 66 -27.29 14.15 2.40
CA GLY A 66 -28.39 13.23 2.65
C GLY A 66 -28.69 13.03 4.14
N MET A 67 -27.71 13.24 5.02
CA MET A 67 -27.97 13.28 6.47
C MET A 67 -28.87 14.46 6.86
N VAL A 68 -28.64 15.64 6.30
CA VAL A 68 -29.46 16.85 6.52
C VAL A 68 -30.84 16.70 5.86
N ASP A 69 -30.88 16.16 4.64
CA ASP A 69 -32.13 16.00 3.88
C ASP A 69 -33.03 14.92 4.47
N GLY A 70 -32.45 13.86 5.07
CA GLY A 70 -33.19 12.79 5.72
C GLY A 70 -34.05 11.98 4.73
N GLY A 71 -35.19 11.49 5.20
CA GLY A 71 -36.15 10.76 4.37
C GLY A 71 -35.52 9.53 3.72
N SER A 72 -35.64 9.40 2.40
CA SER A 72 -35.11 8.28 1.61
C SER A 72 -33.58 8.28 1.47
N ASN A 73 -32.90 9.38 1.81
CA ASN A 73 -31.44 9.43 1.79
C ASN A 73 -30.81 8.63 2.94
N ILE A 74 -31.61 8.19 3.91
CA ILE A 74 -31.20 7.21 4.89
C ILE A 74 -31.93 5.91 4.56
N ALA A 75 -31.22 4.81 4.32
CA ALA A 75 -31.82 3.54 3.92
C ALA A 75 -31.17 2.38 4.65
N GLU A 76 -31.97 1.42 5.13
CA GLU A 76 -31.43 0.22 5.77
C GLU A 76 -30.69 -0.63 4.73
N ALA A 77 -29.49 -1.07 5.06
CA ALA A 77 -28.65 -1.89 4.21
C ALA A 77 -28.86 -3.37 4.56
N ASP A 78 -28.98 -4.21 3.53
CA ASP A 78 -28.98 -5.66 3.66
C ASP A 78 -27.62 -6.25 3.19
N TRP A 79 -27.48 -7.58 3.30
CA TRP A 79 -26.26 -8.28 2.93
C TRP A 79 -25.95 -8.13 1.43
N GLU A 80 -26.99 -8.13 0.60
CA GLU A 80 -26.96 -8.07 -0.85
C GLU A 80 -26.54 -6.68 -1.37
N SER A 81 -26.97 -5.61 -0.70
CA SER A 81 -26.81 -4.21 -1.10
C SER A 81 -25.34 -3.79 -1.25
N VAL A 82 -24.43 -4.44 -0.52
CA VAL A 82 -22.98 -4.22 -0.60
C VAL A 82 -22.24 -5.30 -1.39
N SER A 83 -22.95 -6.02 -2.24
CA SER A 83 -22.35 -7.01 -3.13
C SER A 83 -22.00 -6.39 -4.47
N SER A 84 -20.91 -6.87 -5.08
CA SER A 84 -20.40 -6.31 -6.34
C SER A 84 -19.84 -4.89 -6.26
N ILE A 85 -19.68 -4.29 -5.07
CA ILE A 85 -19.11 -2.94 -4.92
C ILE A 85 -17.61 -2.94 -4.58
N LEU A 86 -17.06 -4.08 -4.12
CA LEU A 86 -15.66 -4.19 -3.67
C LEU A 86 -14.63 -3.74 -4.71
N GLN A 87 -14.88 -4.07 -5.98
CA GLN A 87 -14.01 -3.76 -7.11
C GLN A 87 -14.34 -2.43 -7.82
N VAL A 88 -15.23 -1.62 -7.27
CA VAL A 88 -15.72 -0.40 -7.93
C VAL A 88 -15.05 0.83 -7.30
N GLY A 89 -14.53 1.73 -8.13
CA GLY A 89 -14.00 3.02 -7.71
C GLY A 89 -15.06 3.98 -7.16
N GLY A 90 -14.64 5.10 -6.60
CA GLY A 90 -15.54 6.10 -6.01
C GLY A 90 -16.37 5.54 -4.84
N THR A 91 -17.61 6.02 -4.71
CA THR A 91 -18.57 5.58 -3.68
C THR A 91 -19.97 5.37 -4.28
N ILE A 92 -20.57 4.21 -4.00
CA ILE A 92 -21.91 3.84 -4.48
C ILE A 92 -23.02 4.58 -3.73
N ILE A 93 -22.73 5.10 -2.53
CA ILE A 93 -23.67 5.89 -1.74
C ILE A 93 -23.51 7.41 -1.97
N GLY A 94 -22.66 7.81 -2.92
CA GLY A 94 -22.46 9.21 -3.26
C GLY A 94 -21.66 9.99 -2.21
N SER A 95 -21.21 11.18 -2.61
CA SER A 95 -20.54 12.12 -1.72
C SER A 95 -20.84 13.53 -2.20
N ALA A 96 -21.34 14.37 -1.29
CA ALA A 96 -21.61 15.77 -1.58
C ALA A 96 -20.93 16.70 -0.57
N ARG A 97 -20.48 17.86 -1.06
CA ARG A 97 -20.12 18.98 -0.20
C ARG A 97 -21.42 19.56 0.38
N CYS A 98 -21.55 19.56 1.70
CA CYS A 98 -22.75 20.07 2.37
C CYS A 98 -22.47 21.41 3.07
N GLN A 99 -22.97 22.51 2.50
CA GLN A 99 -22.87 23.82 3.14
C GLN A 99 -23.81 23.93 4.35
N ALA A 100 -25.00 23.30 4.28
CA ALA A 100 -25.97 23.30 5.36
C ALA A 100 -25.40 22.70 6.65
N PHE A 101 -24.59 21.63 6.57
CA PHE A 101 -23.98 21.02 7.75
C PHE A 101 -22.94 21.92 8.46
N ARG A 102 -22.47 22.99 7.80
CA ARG A 102 -21.62 24.00 8.46
C ARG A 102 -22.41 24.90 9.41
N THR A 103 -23.72 25.00 9.24
CA THR A 103 -24.60 25.75 10.15
C THR A 103 -25.17 24.85 11.23
N ARG A 104 -25.47 25.43 12.40
CA ARG A 104 -26.10 24.71 13.51
C ARG A 104 -27.50 24.20 13.13
N GLU A 105 -28.25 24.95 12.33
CA GLU A 105 -29.57 24.55 11.82
C GLU A 105 -29.50 23.27 10.98
N GLY A 106 -28.52 23.16 10.07
CA GLY A 106 -28.33 21.94 9.28
C GLY A 106 -27.94 20.75 10.17
N ARG A 107 -27.07 20.95 11.16
CA ARG A 107 -26.73 19.91 12.14
C ARG A 107 -27.94 19.49 13.00
N LEU A 108 -28.81 20.42 13.36
CA LEU A 108 -30.05 20.14 14.09
C LEU A 108 -31.00 19.26 13.25
N LYS A 109 -31.17 19.55 11.96
CA LYS A 109 -31.93 18.69 11.02
C LYS A 109 -31.31 17.30 10.89
N ALA A 110 -29.99 17.23 10.73
CA ALA A 110 -29.27 15.95 10.66
C ALA A 110 -29.45 15.11 11.92
N ALA A 111 -29.34 15.71 13.12
CA ALA A 111 -29.59 15.02 14.38
C ALA A 111 -31.04 14.49 14.46
N CYS A 112 -32.02 15.29 14.07
CA CYS A 112 -33.43 14.88 14.02
C CYS A 112 -33.62 13.63 13.15
N ASN A 113 -33.05 13.62 11.94
CA ASN A 113 -33.18 12.51 10.99
C ASN A 113 -32.51 11.21 11.49
N LEU A 114 -31.37 11.32 12.18
CA LEU A 114 -30.72 10.15 12.80
C LEU A 114 -31.56 9.57 13.94
N LEU A 115 -32.13 10.43 14.78
CA LEU A 115 -32.98 10.03 15.92
C LEU A 115 -34.29 9.37 15.48
N GLN A 116 -34.89 9.84 14.38
CA GLN A 116 -36.08 9.22 13.78
C GLN A 116 -35.87 7.74 13.41
N ARG A 117 -34.61 7.32 13.21
CA ARG A 117 -34.22 5.94 12.89
C ARG A 117 -33.44 5.25 14.01
N GLY A 118 -33.33 5.89 15.18
CA GLY A 118 -32.58 5.36 16.32
C GLY A 118 -31.08 5.23 16.08
N ILE A 119 -30.51 5.99 15.15
CA ILE A 119 -29.07 5.93 14.80
C ILE A 119 -28.28 6.81 15.75
N THR A 120 -27.43 6.19 16.58
CA THR A 120 -26.48 6.88 17.47
C THR A 120 -25.04 6.41 17.30
N ASN A 121 -24.79 5.53 16.34
CA ASN A 121 -23.45 5.08 15.96
C ASN A 121 -23.19 5.54 14.53
N LEU A 122 -22.15 6.34 14.32
CA LEU A 122 -21.87 6.95 13.04
C LEU A 122 -20.46 6.59 12.58
N CYS A 123 -20.38 5.92 11.43
CA CYS A 123 -19.14 5.66 10.72
C CYS A 123 -19.00 6.68 9.58
N VAL A 124 -17.98 7.54 9.65
CA VAL A 124 -17.72 8.57 8.64
C VAL A 124 -16.47 8.21 7.86
N ILE A 125 -16.64 7.93 6.56
CA ILE A 125 -15.55 7.64 5.63
C ILE A 125 -15.27 8.90 4.80
N GLY A 126 -14.10 9.50 4.94
CA GLY A 126 -13.77 10.73 4.21
C GLY A 126 -12.41 11.31 4.53
N GLY A 127 -12.14 12.51 4.02
CA GLY A 127 -10.90 13.24 4.29
C GLY A 127 -10.95 14.10 5.57
N ASP A 128 -9.91 14.90 5.78
CA ASP A 128 -9.73 15.76 6.96
C ASP A 128 -10.96 16.65 7.26
N GLY A 129 -11.47 17.35 6.26
CA GLY A 129 -12.64 18.24 6.43
C GLY A 129 -13.90 17.50 6.88
N SER A 130 -14.11 16.27 6.40
CA SER A 130 -15.27 15.46 6.77
C SER A 130 -15.15 14.95 8.20
N LEU A 131 -13.96 14.50 8.60
CA LEU A 131 -13.69 14.03 9.96
C LEU A 131 -13.72 15.18 10.98
N THR A 132 -13.25 16.37 10.61
CA THR A 132 -13.40 17.60 11.40
C THR A 132 -14.88 17.91 11.67
N GLY A 133 -15.72 17.82 10.63
CA GLY A 133 -17.17 18.00 10.75
C GLY A 133 -17.84 16.97 11.67
N ALA A 134 -17.42 15.70 11.59
CA ALA A 134 -17.95 14.61 12.42
C ALA A 134 -17.67 14.86 13.91
N ASN A 135 -16.45 15.31 14.21
CA ASN A 135 -16.06 15.64 15.56
C ASN A 135 -16.82 16.85 16.13
N LEU A 136 -17.01 17.92 15.33
CA LEU A 136 -17.82 19.06 15.75
C LEU A 136 -19.25 18.62 16.05
N PHE A 137 -19.83 17.79 15.19
CA PHE A 137 -21.18 17.26 15.37
C PHE A 137 -21.33 16.46 16.67
N ARG A 138 -20.35 15.61 17.01
CA ARG A 138 -20.35 14.89 18.29
C ARG A 138 -20.30 15.84 19.50
N LYS A 139 -19.47 16.88 19.45
CA LYS A 139 -19.34 17.86 20.55
C LYS A 139 -20.63 18.65 20.77
N GLU A 140 -21.34 18.98 19.69
CA GLU A 140 -22.60 19.73 19.76
C GLU A 140 -23.82 18.85 20.06
N TRP A 141 -23.69 17.52 19.99
CA TRP A 141 -24.79 16.56 20.04
C TRP A 141 -25.80 16.83 21.17
N SER A 142 -25.35 16.88 22.42
CA SER A 142 -26.25 17.10 23.58
C SER A 142 -27.05 18.40 23.46
N GLY A 143 -26.40 19.48 23.01
CA GLY A 143 -27.05 20.78 22.82
C GLY A 143 -28.06 20.78 21.67
N LEU A 144 -27.86 19.95 20.63
CA LEU A 144 -28.82 19.76 19.55
C LEU A 144 -30.06 19.00 20.05
N LEU A 145 -29.88 17.96 20.88
CA LEU A 145 -31.00 17.18 21.43
C LEU A 145 -31.86 18.04 22.37
N GLU A 146 -31.25 18.86 23.22
CA GLU A 146 -31.98 19.80 24.08
C GLU A 146 -32.80 20.81 23.27
N GLU A 147 -32.28 21.26 22.13
CA GLU A 147 -32.96 22.19 21.23
C GLU A 147 -34.14 21.51 20.51
N LEU A 148 -33.94 20.28 20.01
CA LEU A 148 -35.00 19.47 19.41
C LEU A 148 -36.14 19.18 20.40
N ALA A 149 -35.81 18.90 21.67
CA ALA A 149 -36.80 18.66 22.71
C ALA A 149 -37.56 19.93 23.09
N ARG A 150 -36.89 21.10 23.14
CA ARG A 150 -37.55 22.40 23.37
C ARG A 150 -38.49 22.78 22.22
N ASN A 151 -38.11 22.45 20.99
CA ASN A 151 -38.92 22.71 19.81
C ASN A 151 -40.05 21.68 19.62
N GLY A 152 -40.21 20.72 20.52
CA GLY A 152 -41.24 19.68 20.47
C GLY A 152 -41.07 18.68 19.33
N GLN A 153 -39.86 18.57 18.75
CA GLN A 153 -39.58 17.62 17.67
C GLN A 153 -39.24 16.21 18.19
N ILE A 154 -38.76 16.11 19.43
CA ILE A 154 -38.47 14.84 20.11
C ILE A 154 -38.95 14.88 21.55
N ASP A 155 -39.29 13.70 22.09
CA ASP A 155 -39.65 13.56 23.51
C ASP A 155 -38.42 13.69 24.42
N LYS A 156 -38.66 14.15 25.66
CA LYS A 156 -37.59 14.26 26.67
C LYS A 156 -36.95 12.90 27.01
N GLU A 157 -37.70 11.80 26.92
CA GLU A 157 -37.17 10.45 27.12
C GLU A 157 -36.21 10.03 26.00
N ALA A 158 -36.45 10.50 24.76
CA ALA A 158 -35.56 10.26 23.64
C ALA A 158 -34.21 10.97 23.82
N VAL A 159 -34.20 12.14 24.47
CA VAL A 159 -32.95 12.84 24.83
C VAL A 159 -32.07 11.98 25.73
N GLN A 160 -32.67 11.30 26.72
CA GLN A 160 -31.93 10.44 27.62
C GLN A 160 -31.47 9.14 26.95
N LYS A 161 -32.34 8.52 26.14
CA LYS A 161 -32.04 7.28 25.42
C LYS A 161 -30.93 7.43 24.39
N TYR A 162 -30.88 8.58 23.71
CA TYR A 162 -29.92 8.86 22.64
C TYR A 162 -28.92 9.96 23.01
N ALA A 163 -28.66 10.14 24.31
CA ALA A 163 -27.79 11.19 24.84
C ALA A 163 -26.36 11.15 24.28
N TYR A 164 -25.92 9.98 23.80
CA TYR A 164 -24.57 9.76 23.33
C TYR A 164 -24.51 9.41 21.84
N LEU A 165 -23.62 10.12 21.12
CA LEU A 165 -23.28 9.82 19.73
C LEU A 165 -21.89 9.19 19.67
N ASN A 166 -21.85 7.90 19.32
CA ASN A 166 -20.62 7.18 18.99
C ASN A 166 -20.18 7.59 17.57
N VAL A 167 -18.96 8.12 17.42
CA VAL A 167 -18.40 8.50 16.12
C VAL A 167 -17.07 7.81 15.90
N VAL A 168 -16.96 7.12 14.77
CA VAL A 168 -15.71 6.53 14.28
C VAL A 168 -15.42 7.03 12.86
N GLY A 169 -14.20 7.51 12.66
CA GLY A 169 -13.70 7.98 11.38
C GLY A 169 -12.86 6.93 10.65
N MET A 170 -12.96 6.91 9.32
CA MET A 170 -12.01 6.22 8.44
C MET A 170 -11.52 7.21 7.38
N VAL A 171 -10.21 7.21 7.13
CA VAL A 171 -9.62 8.20 6.21
C VAL A 171 -9.66 7.69 4.78
N GLY A 172 -10.62 8.21 4.01
CA GLY A 172 -10.70 8.02 2.56
C GLY A 172 -10.17 9.23 1.82
N SER A 173 -8.92 9.17 1.36
CA SER A 173 -8.21 10.26 0.69
C SER A 173 -7.09 9.68 -0.18
N ILE A 174 -6.90 10.23 -1.37
CA ILE A 174 -5.77 9.84 -2.24
C ILE A 174 -4.46 10.54 -1.83
N ASP A 175 -4.56 11.66 -1.12
CA ASP A 175 -3.45 12.58 -0.88
C ASP A 175 -2.52 12.12 0.26
N ASN A 176 -2.93 11.13 1.06
CA ASN A 176 -2.27 10.70 2.29
C ASN A 176 -1.96 11.89 3.23
N ASP A 177 -2.95 12.76 3.38
CA ASP A 177 -2.85 14.08 4.02
C ASP A 177 -3.14 14.06 5.52
N PHE A 178 -3.75 12.98 6.03
CA PHE A 178 -4.18 12.87 7.42
C PHE A 178 -3.06 12.35 8.33
N CYS A 179 -2.70 13.13 9.34
CA CYS A 179 -1.69 12.74 10.32
C CYS A 179 -2.19 11.62 11.25
N GLY A 180 -1.29 10.69 11.59
CA GLY A 180 -1.59 9.54 12.47
C GLY A 180 -1.92 8.23 11.72
N THR A 181 -2.02 8.25 10.40
CA THR A 181 -2.07 7.02 9.59
C THR A 181 -0.84 6.90 8.70
N ASP A 182 -0.33 5.68 8.55
CA ASP A 182 0.78 5.42 7.61
C ASP A 182 0.29 5.54 6.16
N MET A 183 -0.97 5.15 5.91
CA MET A 183 -1.62 5.14 4.60
C MET A 183 -3.12 5.47 4.73
N THR A 184 -3.65 6.29 3.83
CA THR A 184 -5.08 6.53 3.65
C THR A 184 -5.67 5.64 2.56
N ILE A 185 -6.96 5.34 2.66
CA ILE A 185 -7.68 4.55 1.64
C ILE A 185 -7.74 5.35 0.34
N GLY A 186 -7.13 4.80 -0.72
CA GLY A 186 -7.14 5.31 -2.08
C GLY A 186 -5.79 5.82 -2.58
N THR A 187 -4.81 6.04 -1.70
CA THR A 187 -3.48 6.54 -2.11
C THR A 187 -2.76 5.56 -3.01
N ASP A 188 -2.79 4.27 -2.70
CA ASP A 188 -2.11 3.26 -3.52
C ASP A 188 -2.78 3.12 -4.90
N SER A 189 -4.11 3.17 -4.95
CA SER A 189 -4.88 3.16 -6.20
C SER A 189 -4.60 4.39 -7.06
N ALA A 190 -4.55 5.59 -6.48
CA ALA A 190 -4.20 6.81 -7.19
C ALA A 190 -2.75 6.75 -7.73
N LEU A 191 -1.83 6.21 -6.94
CA LEU A 191 -0.46 5.99 -7.37
C LEU A 191 -0.36 5.01 -8.54
N HIS A 192 -1.18 3.95 -8.56
CA HIS A 192 -1.30 3.07 -9.74
C HIS A 192 -1.68 3.87 -10.99
N ARG A 193 -2.70 4.73 -10.90
CA ARG A 193 -3.12 5.57 -12.05
C ARG A 193 -2.01 6.49 -12.53
N ILE A 194 -1.25 7.10 -11.61
CA ILE A 194 -0.14 7.98 -11.97
C ILE A 194 0.94 7.19 -12.70
N ILE A 195 1.34 6.04 -12.17
CA ILE A 195 2.42 5.23 -12.74
C ILE A 195 2.02 4.61 -14.08
N GLU A 196 0.76 4.22 -14.28
CA GLU A 196 0.26 3.80 -15.60
C GLU A 196 0.41 4.91 -16.65
N VAL A 197 0.04 6.14 -16.31
CA VAL A 197 0.18 7.29 -17.21
C VAL A 197 1.66 7.59 -17.47
N VAL A 198 2.50 7.57 -16.43
CA VAL A 198 3.94 7.80 -16.56
C VAL A 198 4.57 6.75 -17.47
N ASP A 199 4.32 5.47 -17.24
CA ASP A 199 4.87 4.37 -18.02
C ASP A 199 4.38 4.44 -19.49
N ALA A 200 3.12 4.80 -19.73
CA ALA A 200 2.60 5.04 -21.07
C ALA A 200 3.33 6.19 -21.78
N ILE A 201 3.55 7.32 -21.09
CA ILE A 201 4.25 8.49 -21.63
C ILE A 201 5.73 8.20 -21.90
N MET A 202 6.39 7.38 -21.07
CA MET A 202 7.82 7.08 -21.18
C MET A 202 8.21 6.54 -22.57
N THR A 203 7.36 5.71 -23.18
CA THR A 203 7.60 5.14 -24.52
C THR A 203 7.65 6.21 -25.61
N THR A 204 6.74 7.19 -25.54
CA THR A 204 6.66 8.31 -26.48
C THR A 204 7.81 9.30 -26.23
N ALA A 205 8.14 9.55 -24.97
CA ALA A 205 9.22 10.43 -24.58
C ALA A 205 10.59 9.91 -25.05
N GLN A 206 10.86 8.61 -24.90
CA GLN A 206 12.09 7.97 -25.39
C GLN A 206 12.24 8.07 -26.92
N SER A 207 11.13 7.98 -27.65
CA SER A 207 11.13 8.04 -29.12
C SER A 207 11.57 9.43 -29.62
N HIS A 208 11.04 10.49 -29.00
CA HIS A 208 11.25 11.88 -29.44
C HIS A 208 12.26 12.67 -28.60
N GLN A 209 12.94 12.06 -27.64
CA GLN A 209 13.97 12.74 -26.87
C GLN A 209 13.43 13.92 -26.01
N ARG A 210 12.20 13.78 -25.50
CA ARG A 210 11.39 14.83 -24.84
C ARG A 210 11.55 14.90 -23.33
N THR A 211 11.29 16.07 -22.78
CA THR A 211 11.06 16.29 -21.35
C THR A 211 9.55 16.35 -21.08
N PHE A 212 9.08 15.64 -20.05
CA PHE A 212 7.70 15.70 -19.60
C PHE A 212 7.62 16.27 -18.19
N VAL A 213 6.74 17.25 -18.02
CA VAL A 213 6.35 17.81 -16.73
C VAL A 213 4.95 17.29 -16.41
N LEU A 214 4.82 16.49 -15.36
CA LEU A 214 3.58 15.83 -14.98
C LEU A 214 3.05 16.43 -13.68
N GLU A 215 1.85 16.98 -13.75
CA GLU A 215 1.17 17.56 -12.58
C GLU A 215 0.27 16.52 -11.94
N VAL A 216 0.50 16.26 -10.65
CA VAL A 216 -0.24 15.29 -9.83
C VAL A 216 -1.04 15.99 -8.73
N MET A 217 -2.12 15.35 -8.29
CA MET A 217 -2.94 15.85 -7.19
C MET A 217 -2.15 15.85 -5.87
N GLY A 218 -2.58 16.74 -4.96
CA GLY A 218 -1.90 16.96 -3.69
C GLY A 218 -1.79 18.46 -3.40
N ARG A 219 -2.92 19.11 -3.12
CA ARG A 219 -2.98 20.57 -2.97
C ARG A 219 -2.14 21.10 -1.80
N HIS A 220 -2.13 20.36 -0.70
CA HIS A 220 -1.40 20.71 0.52
C HIS A 220 -0.50 19.56 0.99
N CYS A 221 -0.43 18.48 0.22
CA CYS A 221 0.34 17.29 0.55
C CYS A 221 1.14 16.82 -0.67
N GLY A 222 2.46 16.73 -0.53
CA GLY A 222 3.37 16.26 -1.56
C GLY A 222 3.55 14.75 -1.60
N TYR A 223 2.87 13.98 -0.75
CA TYR A 223 3.10 12.53 -0.63
C TYR A 223 2.95 11.81 -1.97
N LEU A 224 1.85 12.09 -2.69
CA LEU A 224 1.56 11.45 -3.96
C LEU A 224 2.62 11.78 -5.02
N ALA A 225 3.08 13.04 -5.09
CA ALA A 225 4.17 13.47 -5.96
C ALA A 225 5.51 12.80 -5.62
N LEU A 226 5.86 12.76 -4.33
CA LEU A 226 7.10 12.17 -3.84
C LEU A 226 7.17 10.67 -4.13
N VAL A 227 6.11 9.94 -3.83
CA VAL A 227 6.04 8.50 -4.00
C VAL A 227 5.94 8.11 -5.48
N SER A 228 5.28 8.94 -6.31
CA SER A 228 5.30 8.81 -7.77
C SER A 228 6.70 9.01 -8.35
N ALA A 229 7.39 10.08 -7.92
CA ALA A 229 8.75 10.38 -8.34
C ALA A 229 9.74 9.25 -7.99
N LEU A 230 9.57 8.63 -6.81
CA LEU A 230 10.37 7.47 -6.41
C LEU A 230 10.05 6.24 -7.29
N ALA A 231 8.77 5.96 -7.54
CA ALA A 231 8.30 4.80 -8.29
C ALA A 231 8.63 4.84 -9.78
N CYS A 232 8.72 6.02 -10.41
CA CYS A 232 9.15 6.15 -11.80
C CYS A 232 10.64 6.49 -11.96
N GLY A 233 11.33 6.80 -10.85
CA GLY A 233 12.70 7.29 -10.89
C GLY A 233 12.82 8.64 -11.62
N ALA A 234 11.94 9.57 -11.27
CA ALA A 234 11.89 10.92 -11.82
C ALA A 234 13.23 11.65 -11.67
N ASP A 235 13.47 12.60 -12.58
CA ASP A 235 14.68 13.41 -12.57
C ASP A 235 14.60 14.59 -11.60
N TRP A 236 13.39 15.13 -11.41
CA TRP A 236 13.10 16.17 -10.44
C TRP A 236 11.68 16.03 -9.87
N VAL A 237 11.46 16.51 -8.64
CA VAL A 237 10.15 16.54 -7.99
C VAL A 237 9.97 17.86 -7.23
N PHE A 238 8.77 18.42 -7.28
CA PHE A 238 8.40 19.63 -6.52
C PHE A 238 7.31 19.30 -5.50
N LEU A 239 7.58 19.63 -4.24
CA LEU A 239 6.74 19.30 -3.10
C LEU A 239 6.45 20.55 -2.25
N PRO A 240 5.23 20.72 -1.73
CA PRO A 240 4.94 21.80 -0.78
C PRO A 240 5.74 21.73 0.52
N GLU A 241 5.96 20.52 1.06
CA GLU A 241 6.61 20.34 2.36
C GLU A 241 8.14 20.50 2.30
N SER A 242 8.74 20.32 1.12
CA SER A 242 10.17 20.51 0.89
C SER A 242 10.37 21.33 -0.38
N PRO A 243 10.11 22.64 -0.33
CA PRO A 243 10.35 23.53 -1.46
C PRO A 243 11.79 23.44 -1.97
N PRO A 244 12.02 23.69 -3.26
CA PRO A 244 13.37 23.80 -3.78
C PRO A 244 14.10 25.01 -3.18
N GLU A 245 15.39 24.86 -2.89
CA GLU A 245 16.24 25.96 -2.41
C GLU A 245 16.50 26.99 -3.52
N GLU A 246 16.95 28.19 -3.16
CA GLU A 246 17.29 29.23 -4.13
C GLU A 246 18.37 28.75 -5.10
N GLY A 247 18.23 29.05 -6.40
CA GLY A 247 19.12 28.57 -7.45
C GLY A 247 18.80 27.17 -7.98
N TRP A 248 17.64 26.60 -7.60
CA TRP A 248 17.19 25.30 -8.12
C TRP A 248 16.99 25.29 -9.63
N GLU A 249 16.69 26.43 -10.25
CA GLU A 249 16.49 26.54 -11.69
C GLU A 249 17.75 26.11 -12.46
N GLU A 250 18.91 26.59 -12.02
CA GLU A 250 20.20 26.25 -12.60
C GLU A 250 20.57 24.80 -12.29
N GLN A 251 20.43 24.38 -11.03
CA GLN A 251 20.73 22.99 -10.63
C GLN A 251 19.90 21.96 -11.39
N MET A 252 18.62 22.25 -11.60
CA MET A 252 17.74 21.41 -12.40
C MET A 252 18.22 21.38 -13.86
N CYS A 253 18.54 22.53 -14.46
CA CYS A 253 19.03 22.57 -15.84
C CYS A 253 20.34 21.81 -16.03
N VAL A 254 21.28 21.91 -15.09
CA VAL A 254 22.53 21.12 -15.06
C VAL A 254 22.21 19.63 -15.00
N LYS A 255 21.29 19.22 -14.12
CA LYS A 255 20.88 17.82 -14.01
C LYS A 255 20.30 17.26 -15.31
N LEU A 256 19.42 18.01 -15.97
CA LEU A 256 18.78 17.57 -17.22
C LEU A 256 19.78 17.53 -18.39
N SER A 257 20.74 18.45 -18.43
CA SER A 257 21.80 18.46 -19.45
C SER A 257 22.79 17.30 -19.23
N GLU A 258 23.18 17.00 -17.99
CA GLU A 258 23.97 15.82 -17.65
C GLU A 258 23.27 14.51 -18.06
N ASN A 259 21.96 14.43 -17.83
CA ASN A 259 21.17 13.27 -18.25
C ASN A 259 21.28 13.05 -19.77
N ARG A 260 21.17 14.13 -20.54
CA ARG A 260 21.31 14.09 -22.01
C ARG A 260 22.74 13.70 -22.42
N ALA A 261 23.76 14.23 -21.75
CA ALA A 261 25.16 13.86 -21.98
C ALA A 261 25.41 12.37 -21.69
N ARG A 262 24.75 11.81 -20.67
CA ARG A 262 24.73 10.37 -20.35
C ARG A 262 23.83 9.55 -21.29
N LYS A 263 23.41 10.13 -22.42
CA LYS A 263 22.53 9.51 -23.44
C LYS A 263 21.16 9.10 -22.93
N LYS A 264 20.68 9.66 -21.80
CA LYS A 264 19.30 9.49 -21.38
C LYS A 264 18.38 10.17 -22.39
N ARG A 265 17.45 9.39 -22.95
CA ARG A 265 16.56 9.83 -24.03
C ARG A 265 15.29 10.52 -23.54
N LEU A 266 15.07 10.69 -22.24
CA LEU A 266 13.92 11.45 -21.74
C LEU A 266 14.25 12.06 -20.39
N ASN A 267 13.45 13.04 -20.00
CA ASN A 267 13.40 13.51 -18.62
C ASN A 267 11.96 13.53 -18.11
N ILE A 268 11.75 13.18 -16.85
CA ILE A 268 10.44 13.23 -16.18
C ILE A 268 10.55 14.11 -14.94
N ILE A 269 9.70 15.12 -14.88
CA ILE A 269 9.58 16.03 -13.73
C ILE A 269 8.17 15.87 -13.17
N ILE A 270 8.08 15.58 -11.87
CA ILE A 270 6.80 15.45 -11.17
C ILE A 270 6.53 16.72 -10.36
N VAL A 271 5.34 17.28 -10.49
CA VAL A 271 4.94 18.54 -9.84
C VAL A 271 3.66 18.30 -9.05
N ALA A 272 3.67 18.52 -7.73
CA ALA A 272 2.44 18.52 -6.95
C ALA A 272 1.59 19.76 -7.30
N GLU A 273 0.26 19.64 -7.28
CA GLU A 273 -0.69 20.77 -7.42
C GLU A 273 -0.31 21.93 -6.46
N GLY A 274 0.10 21.59 -5.23
CA GLY A 274 0.53 22.52 -4.20
C GLY A 274 2.00 22.94 -4.22
N ALA A 275 2.73 22.74 -5.32
CA ALA A 275 4.16 23.06 -5.38
C ALA A 275 4.41 24.56 -5.15
N ILE A 276 5.31 24.89 -4.23
CA ILE A 276 5.69 26.25 -3.85
C ILE A 276 7.21 26.39 -3.72
N ASP A 277 7.71 27.62 -3.80
CA ASP A 277 9.07 27.98 -3.41
C ASP A 277 9.18 28.29 -1.90
N THR A 278 10.39 28.61 -1.44
CA THR A 278 10.66 28.96 -0.03
C THR A 278 9.96 30.24 0.44
N GLN A 279 9.40 31.03 -0.48
CA GLN A 279 8.63 32.25 -0.21
C GLN A 279 7.12 32.01 -0.29
N ASN A 280 6.67 30.76 -0.42
CA ASN A 280 5.29 30.33 -0.63
C ASN A 280 4.68 30.79 -1.97
N LYS A 281 5.51 31.11 -2.97
CA LYS A 281 5.01 31.43 -4.31
C LYS A 281 4.79 30.13 -5.09
N PRO A 282 3.65 29.97 -5.77
CA PRO A 282 3.37 28.77 -6.56
C PRO A 282 4.42 28.51 -7.65
N ILE A 283 4.84 27.26 -7.79
CA ILE A 283 5.68 26.77 -8.89
C ILE A 283 4.76 25.96 -9.82
N THR A 284 4.37 26.56 -10.94
CA THR A 284 3.45 25.91 -11.89
C THR A 284 4.19 25.03 -12.89
N SER A 285 3.49 24.01 -13.40
CA SER A 285 4.01 23.12 -14.45
C SER A 285 4.40 23.86 -15.73
N GLU A 286 3.65 24.91 -16.11
CA GLU A 286 3.99 25.76 -17.26
C GLU A 286 5.24 26.60 -17.01
N LYS A 287 5.46 27.13 -15.80
CA LYS A 287 6.71 27.84 -15.44
C LYS A 287 7.93 26.94 -15.61
N ILE A 288 7.82 25.67 -15.19
CA ILE A 288 8.90 24.68 -15.36
C ILE A 288 9.15 24.39 -16.84
N LYS A 289 8.09 24.25 -17.64
CA LYS A 289 8.22 24.06 -19.09
C LYS A 289 8.91 25.25 -19.76
N GLU A 290 8.49 26.47 -19.47
CA GLU A 290 9.12 27.69 -20.00
C GLU A 290 10.60 27.77 -19.63
N LEU A 291 10.96 27.43 -18.39
CA LEU A 291 12.35 27.38 -17.93
C LEU A 291 13.18 26.38 -18.74
N VAL A 292 12.70 25.13 -18.89
CA VAL A 292 13.42 24.08 -19.63
C VAL A 292 13.56 24.43 -21.11
N VAL A 293 12.51 25.01 -21.73
CA VAL A 293 12.54 25.44 -23.13
C VAL A 293 13.53 26.59 -23.32
N THR A 294 13.51 27.58 -22.44
CA THR A 294 14.34 28.78 -22.57
C THR A 294 15.82 28.48 -22.32
N GLN A 295 16.14 27.71 -21.28
CA GLN A 295 17.53 27.47 -20.87
C GLN A 295 18.20 26.33 -21.64
N LEU A 296 17.45 25.27 -21.97
CA LEU A 296 18.02 24.05 -22.58
C LEU A 296 17.57 23.81 -24.03
N GLY A 297 16.51 24.47 -24.49
CA GLY A 297 15.96 24.25 -25.84
C GLY A 297 15.32 22.87 -26.05
N TYR A 298 14.97 22.15 -24.97
CA TYR A 298 14.40 20.80 -25.08
C TYR A 298 12.90 20.85 -25.41
N ASP A 299 12.43 19.98 -26.32
CA ASP A 299 10.98 19.79 -26.56
C ASP A 299 10.31 19.27 -25.29
N THR A 300 9.50 20.13 -24.68
CA THR A 300 8.94 19.93 -23.34
C THR A 300 7.43 19.99 -23.38
N ARG A 301 6.78 19.00 -22.77
CA ARG A 301 5.33 18.87 -22.70
C ARG A 301 4.85 18.82 -21.26
N VAL A 302 3.71 19.44 -21.01
CA VAL A 302 3.02 19.39 -19.73
C VAL A 302 1.84 18.43 -19.85
N THR A 303 1.61 17.62 -18.82
CA THR A 303 0.42 16.78 -18.71
C THR A 303 -0.13 16.91 -17.31
N ILE A 304 -1.34 17.45 -17.22
CA ILE A 304 -2.09 17.56 -15.97
C ILE A 304 -2.98 16.33 -15.88
N LEU A 305 -2.66 15.39 -14.98
CA LEU A 305 -3.40 14.12 -14.89
C LEU A 305 -4.85 14.33 -14.44
N GLY A 306 -5.09 15.33 -13.60
CA GLY A 306 -6.41 15.67 -13.08
C GLY A 306 -7.09 14.48 -12.40
N HIS A 307 -8.39 14.32 -12.65
CA HIS A 307 -9.26 13.38 -11.93
C HIS A 307 -9.08 11.91 -12.32
N VAL A 308 -8.24 11.57 -13.30
CA VAL A 308 -7.85 10.17 -13.58
C VAL A 308 -7.30 9.51 -12.32
N GLN A 309 -6.65 10.29 -11.45
CA GLN A 309 -6.07 9.85 -10.18
C GLN A 309 -7.11 9.40 -9.14
N ARG A 310 -8.37 9.87 -9.24
CA ARG A 310 -9.50 9.46 -8.37
C ARG A 310 -10.32 8.32 -8.96
N GLY A 311 -10.20 8.12 -10.27
CA GLY A 311 -10.94 7.10 -11.00
C GLY A 311 -10.26 5.73 -11.04
N GLY A 312 -10.89 4.79 -11.74
CA GLY A 312 -10.40 3.43 -11.89
C GLY A 312 -10.80 2.51 -10.74
N THR A 313 -10.23 1.31 -10.76
CA THR A 313 -10.56 0.23 -9.83
C THR A 313 -9.63 0.30 -8.61
N PRO A 314 -10.12 0.04 -7.37
CA PRO A 314 -9.26 -0.02 -6.19
C PRO A 314 -8.22 -1.12 -6.32
N SER A 315 -6.96 -0.82 -5.95
CA SER A 315 -5.86 -1.78 -5.91
C SER A 315 -6.10 -2.86 -4.85
N ALA A 316 -5.36 -3.97 -4.91
CA ALA A 316 -5.44 -5.01 -3.90
C ALA A 316 -5.20 -4.45 -2.49
N PHE A 317 -4.19 -3.58 -2.34
CA PHE A 317 -3.84 -2.91 -1.09
C PHE A 317 -5.03 -2.11 -0.52
N ASP A 318 -5.64 -1.22 -1.30
CA ASP A 318 -6.73 -0.37 -0.82
C ASP A 318 -8.00 -1.19 -0.49
N ARG A 319 -8.28 -2.27 -1.21
CA ARG A 319 -9.40 -3.18 -0.87
C ARG A 319 -9.19 -3.85 0.48
N ILE A 320 -7.98 -4.37 0.71
CA ILE A 320 -7.62 -5.05 1.97
C ILE A 320 -7.62 -4.04 3.12
N LEU A 321 -6.99 -2.88 2.91
CA LEU A 321 -6.91 -1.80 3.89
C LEU A 321 -8.30 -1.36 4.33
N ALA A 322 -9.15 -0.98 3.37
CA ALA A 322 -10.50 -0.53 3.62
C ALA A 322 -11.36 -1.61 4.28
N SER A 323 -11.19 -2.87 3.88
CA SER A 323 -11.92 -3.99 4.48
C SER A 323 -11.53 -4.21 5.94
N ARG A 324 -10.22 -4.18 6.26
CA ARG A 324 -9.72 -4.31 7.64
C ARG A 324 -10.19 -3.16 8.51
N MET A 325 -10.07 -1.92 8.01
CA MET A 325 -10.49 -0.73 8.75
C MET A 325 -12.01 -0.68 8.96
N GLY A 326 -12.82 -1.12 7.99
CA GLY A 326 -14.28 -1.13 8.12
C GLY A 326 -14.76 -2.12 9.18
N VAL A 327 -14.12 -3.29 9.28
CA VAL A 327 -14.38 -4.26 10.37
C VAL A 327 -14.01 -3.64 11.71
N GLU A 328 -12.81 -3.09 11.84
CA GLU A 328 -12.34 -2.46 13.08
C GLU A 328 -13.20 -1.26 13.50
N ALA A 329 -13.74 -0.51 12.54
CA ALA A 329 -14.63 0.61 12.82
C ALA A 329 -15.94 0.17 13.48
N VAL A 330 -16.51 -0.96 13.04
CA VAL A 330 -17.71 -1.52 13.68
C VAL A 330 -17.38 -2.02 15.08
N ILE A 331 -16.25 -2.70 15.26
CA ILE A 331 -15.80 -3.16 16.58
C ILE A 331 -15.63 -1.95 17.52
N ALA A 332 -14.94 -0.90 17.06
CA ALA A 332 -14.74 0.33 17.82
C ALA A 332 -16.06 1.02 18.20
N LEU A 333 -17.06 1.07 17.30
CA LEU A 333 -18.38 1.63 17.59
C LEU A 333 -19.14 0.83 18.65
N LEU A 334 -18.97 -0.50 18.67
CA LEU A 334 -19.69 -1.36 19.61
C LEU A 334 -19.06 -1.39 21.00
N GLU A 335 -17.73 -1.26 21.08
CA GLU A 335 -16.97 -1.13 22.32
C GLU A 335 -17.02 0.28 22.92
N ALA A 336 -17.36 1.29 22.12
CA ALA A 336 -17.38 2.67 22.57
C ALA A 336 -18.36 2.88 23.74
N THR A 337 -17.84 3.55 24.76
CA THR A 337 -18.59 4.02 25.93
C THR A 337 -18.78 5.53 25.88
N PRO A 338 -19.66 6.12 26.72
CA PRO A 338 -19.83 7.57 26.77
C PRO A 338 -18.52 8.35 27.02
N ASP A 339 -17.59 7.77 27.77
CA ASP A 339 -16.29 8.38 28.09
C ASP A 339 -15.26 8.22 26.97
N THR A 340 -15.50 7.29 26.03
CA THR A 340 -14.57 7.03 24.93
C THR A 340 -14.60 8.22 23.95
N PRO A 341 -13.46 8.85 23.64
CA PRO A 341 -13.44 9.92 22.65
C PRO A 341 -13.70 9.36 21.24
N ALA A 342 -14.16 10.22 20.32
CA ALA A 342 -14.22 9.87 18.91
C ALA A 342 -12.84 9.45 18.42
N CYS A 343 -12.77 8.35 17.67
CA CYS A 343 -11.52 7.83 17.16
C CYS A 343 -11.52 7.74 15.63
N VAL A 344 -10.32 7.68 15.07
CA VAL A 344 -10.06 7.33 13.68
C VAL A 344 -9.42 5.95 13.66
N VAL A 345 -9.97 5.07 12.83
CA VAL A 345 -9.34 3.78 12.54
C VAL A 345 -8.25 4.01 11.52
N SER A 346 -7.05 3.60 11.88
CA SER A 346 -5.80 3.84 11.15
C SER A 346 -5.02 2.54 10.99
N LEU A 347 -4.09 2.51 10.04
CA LEU A 347 -3.07 1.46 9.95
C LEU A 347 -1.73 2.04 10.38
N ASN A 348 -1.12 1.46 11.40
CA ASN A 348 0.22 1.80 11.85
C ASN A 348 1.04 0.52 12.00
N GLY A 349 2.18 0.44 11.31
CA GLY A 349 3.03 -0.75 11.35
C GLY A 349 2.30 -2.03 10.94
N ASN A 350 1.46 -1.94 9.90
CA ASN A 350 0.60 -3.02 9.40
C ASN A 350 -0.43 -3.57 10.42
N HIS A 351 -0.67 -2.87 11.53
CA HIS A 351 -1.69 -3.20 12.52
C HIS A 351 -2.80 -2.15 12.54
N ALA A 352 -4.05 -2.58 12.75
CA ALA A 352 -5.17 -1.66 12.90
C ALA A 352 -5.09 -1.01 14.28
N VAL A 353 -5.14 0.32 14.32
CA VAL A 353 -5.07 1.11 15.56
C VAL A 353 -6.18 2.15 15.59
N ARG A 354 -6.61 2.51 16.80
CA ARG A 354 -7.61 3.56 17.04
C ARG A 354 -6.88 4.77 17.61
N LEU A 355 -7.01 5.91 16.96
CA LEU A 355 -6.37 7.16 17.39
C LEU A 355 -7.42 8.21 17.73
N PRO A 356 -7.19 9.06 18.74
CA PRO A 356 -8.10 10.17 19.04
C PRO A 356 -8.26 11.09 17.82
N LEU A 357 -9.49 11.22 17.33
CA LEU A 357 -9.80 11.98 16.11
C LEU A 357 -9.33 13.44 16.21
N MET A 358 -9.51 14.05 17.38
CA MET A 358 -9.10 15.43 17.65
C MET A 358 -7.60 15.68 17.48
N GLU A 359 -6.78 14.76 17.97
CA GLU A 359 -5.33 14.89 17.91
C GLU A 359 -4.85 14.79 16.46
N CYS A 360 -5.38 13.82 15.70
CA CYS A 360 -5.05 13.65 14.30
C CYS A 360 -5.43 14.87 13.43
N VAL A 361 -6.62 15.44 13.65
CA VAL A 361 -7.06 16.66 12.95
C VAL A 361 -6.16 17.84 13.31
N GLN A 362 -5.85 18.03 14.59
CA GLN A 362 -4.98 19.13 15.03
C GLN A 362 -3.58 19.01 14.41
N MET A 363 -2.98 17.82 14.45
CA MET A 363 -1.68 17.57 13.84
C MET A 363 -1.67 17.86 12.33
N THR A 364 -2.77 17.55 11.63
CA THR A 364 -2.92 17.82 10.20
C THR A 364 -2.93 19.32 9.91
N GLN A 365 -3.66 20.10 10.72
CA GLN A 365 -3.69 21.57 10.63
C GLN A 365 -2.33 22.19 10.96
N ASP A 366 -1.60 21.61 11.92
CA ASP A 366 -0.27 22.07 12.31
C ASP A 366 0.74 21.93 11.16
N VAL A 367 0.57 20.95 10.25
CA VAL A 367 1.41 20.85 9.04
C VAL A 367 1.19 22.04 8.12
N GLN A 368 -0.07 22.40 7.86
CA GLN A 368 -0.38 23.54 7.01
C GLN A 368 0.14 24.83 7.63
N LYS A 369 -0.06 25.01 8.94
CA LYS A 369 0.48 26.14 9.69
C LYS A 369 2.01 26.22 9.59
N ALA A 370 2.71 25.10 9.72
CA ALA A 370 4.16 25.07 9.57
C ALA A 370 4.61 25.49 8.16
N MET A 371 3.89 25.08 7.11
CA MET A 371 4.17 25.52 5.74
C MET A 371 3.90 27.02 5.53
N ASP A 372 2.79 27.54 6.06
CA ASP A 372 2.43 28.96 5.96
C ASP A 372 3.46 29.85 6.69
N GLU A 373 3.98 29.37 7.82
CA GLU A 373 5.03 30.03 8.62
C GLU A 373 6.45 29.77 8.07
N ARG A 374 6.60 29.13 6.91
CA ARG A 374 7.90 28.77 6.27
C ARG A 374 8.78 27.84 7.10
N ARG A 375 8.20 27.10 8.03
CA ARG A 375 8.85 26.06 8.86
C ARG A 375 8.81 24.70 8.16
N PHE A 376 9.37 24.62 6.95
CA PHE A 376 9.27 23.43 6.08
C PHE A 376 9.89 22.16 6.69
N GLN A 377 10.98 22.28 7.45
CA GLN A 377 11.57 21.13 8.16
C GLN A 377 10.61 20.55 9.21
N ASP A 378 9.83 21.40 9.89
CA ASP A 378 8.81 20.97 10.84
C ASP A 378 7.65 20.30 10.08
N ALA A 379 7.22 20.85 8.94
CA ALA A 379 6.19 20.23 8.10
C ALA A 379 6.56 18.79 7.67
N VAL A 380 7.80 18.58 7.22
CA VAL A 380 8.32 17.24 6.88
C VAL A 380 8.32 16.31 8.10
N ARG A 381 8.67 16.81 9.29
CA ARG A 381 8.66 16.01 10.53
C ARG A 381 7.24 15.63 10.95
N LEU A 382 6.29 16.55 10.85
CA LEU A 382 4.89 16.33 11.21
C LEU A 382 4.18 15.36 10.26
N ARG A 383 4.58 15.30 8.97
CA ARG A 383 4.14 14.25 8.03
C ARG A 383 4.62 12.85 8.43
N GLY A 384 5.66 12.76 9.26
CA GLY A 384 6.14 11.52 9.84
C GLY A 384 7.40 10.95 9.19
N ARG A 385 7.94 9.90 9.81
CA ARG A 385 9.22 9.29 9.42
C ARG A 385 9.17 8.63 8.04
N SER A 386 8.01 8.11 7.64
CA SER A 386 7.80 7.49 6.34
C SER A 386 8.00 8.50 5.20
N PHE A 387 7.41 9.70 5.32
CA PHE A 387 7.57 10.80 4.37
C PHE A 387 9.03 11.23 4.27
N ALA A 388 9.68 11.51 5.41
CA ALA A 388 11.08 11.90 5.45
C ALA A 388 12.01 10.82 4.83
N GLY A 389 11.72 9.55 5.11
CA GLY A 389 12.44 8.41 4.54
C GLY A 389 12.31 8.35 3.01
N ASN A 390 11.10 8.53 2.47
CA ASN A 390 10.87 8.60 1.03
C ASN A 390 11.64 9.77 0.40
N LEU A 391 11.59 10.95 1.01
CA LEU A 391 12.25 12.17 0.52
C LEU A 391 13.77 12.01 0.49
N ASN A 392 14.35 11.49 1.57
CA ASN A 392 15.79 11.25 1.65
C ASN A 392 16.25 10.21 0.63
N THR A 393 15.51 9.10 0.52
CA THR A 393 15.79 8.04 -0.47
C THR A 393 15.74 8.59 -1.89
N TYR A 394 14.72 9.38 -2.22
CA TYR A 394 14.61 10.02 -3.53
C TYR A 394 15.82 10.90 -3.83
N LYS A 395 16.19 11.83 -2.92
CA LYS A 395 17.33 12.74 -3.11
C LYS A 395 18.63 11.96 -3.39
N ARG A 396 18.92 10.92 -2.61
CA ARG A 396 20.11 10.06 -2.78
C ARG A 396 20.16 9.34 -4.12
N LEU A 397 19.00 8.96 -4.68
CA LEU A 397 18.93 8.20 -5.93
C LEU A 397 18.79 9.07 -7.16
N ALA A 398 18.29 10.30 -7.02
CA ALA A 398 18.08 11.24 -8.12
C ALA A 398 19.33 12.09 -8.37
N ILE A 399 19.92 12.64 -7.31
CA ILE A 399 21.05 13.58 -7.40
C ILE A 399 22.34 12.83 -7.04
N LYS A 400 23.26 12.78 -8.01
CA LYS A 400 24.60 12.21 -7.80
C LYS A 400 25.55 13.36 -7.52
N LEU A 401 26.26 13.32 -6.40
CA LEU A 401 27.36 14.24 -6.15
C LEU A 401 28.51 14.00 -7.16
N PRO A 402 29.28 15.04 -7.53
CA PRO A 402 30.52 14.86 -8.29
C PRO A 402 31.46 13.86 -7.61
N ASP A 403 32.21 13.09 -8.39
CA ASP A 403 33.06 12.01 -7.86
C ASP A 403 34.11 12.49 -6.86
N ASP A 404 34.51 13.77 -6.94
CA ASP A 404 35.47 14.40 -6.05
C ASP A 404 34.90 14.66 -4.64
N GLN A 405 33.57 14.76 -4.53
CA GLN A 405 32.87 15.00 -3.26
C GLN A 405 32.42 13.70 -2.58
N ILE A 406 32.48 12.57 -3.28
CA ILE A 406 32.08 11.27 -2.74
C ILE A 406 33.25 10.67 -1.95
N PRO A 407 33.06 10.32 -0.66
CA PRO A 407 34.13 9.72 0.15
C PRO A 407 34.46 8.32 -0.36
N LYS A 408 35.67 8.10 -0.88
CA LYS A 408 36.07 6.80 -1.46
C LYS A 408 36.38 5.78 -0.36
N THR A 409 35.66 4.66 -0.37
CA THR A 409 35.90 3.59 0.60
C THR A 409 36.88 2.55 0.07
N ASN A 410 37.11 2.39 -1.24
CA ASN A 410 37.87 1.24 -1.80
C ASN A 410 37.29 -0.13 -1.40
N CYS A 411 35.99 -0.22 -1.08
CA CYS A 411 35.30 -1.49 -0.89
C CYS A 411 34.56 -1.90 -2.16
N ASN A 412 34.62 -3.18 -2.51
CA ASN A 412 33.80 -3.78 -3.57
C ASN A 412 32.58 -4.45 -2.94
N VAL A 413 31.38 -4.01 -3.32
CA VAL A 413 30.11 -4.59 -2.84
C VAL A 413 29.39 -5.24 -4.01
N ALA A 414 29.06 -6.51 -3.85
CA ALA A 414 28.39 -7.28 -4.89
C ALA A 414 26.87 -7.34 -4.66
N VAL A 415 26.10 -7.31 -5.75
CA VAL A 415 24.64 -7.48 -5.76
C VAL A 415 24.29 -8.67 -6.66
N ILE A 416 23.38 -9.53 -6.18
CA ILE A 416 22.97 -10.77 -6.85
C ILE A 416 21.47 -11.00 -6.66
N ASN A 417 20.83 -11.58 -7.69
CA ASN A 417 19.43 -12.01 -7.62
C ASN A 417 19.34 -13.54 -7.53
N VAL A 418 18.54 -14.07 -6.59
CA VAL A 418 18.45 -15.51 -6.30
C VAL A 418 16.99 -15.94 -6.11
N GLY A 419 16.61 -17.08 -6.70
CA GLY A 419 15.24 -17.61 -6.68
C GLY A 419 14.49 -17.38 -7.99
N ALA A 420 13.16 -17.48 -7.92
CA ALA A 420 12.28 -17.17 -9.06
C ALA A 420 12.22 -15.65 -9.30
N PRO A 421 11.96 -15.20 -10.54
CA PRO A 421 11.75 -13.77 -10.82
C PRO A 421 10.62 -13.18 -9.98
N ALA A 422 10.85 -11.99 -9.42
CA ALA A 422 9.86 -11.22 -8.70
C ALA A 422 9.88 -9.76 -9.18
N ALA A 423 8.69 -9.19 -9.36
CA ALA A 423 8.57 -7.78 -9.74
C ALA A 423 9.15 -6.89 -8.63
N GLY A 424 10.01 -5.94 -9.00
CA GLY A 424 10.71 -5.06 -8.06
C GLY A 424 12.18 -5.41 -7.82
N MET A 425 12.67 -6.58 -8.26
CA MET A 425 14.10 -6.94 -8.19
C MET A 425 14.99 -5.89 -8.88
N ASN A 426 14.60 -5.40 -10.06
CA ASN A 426 15.37 -4.39 -10.79
C ASN A 426 15.40 -3.03 -10.07
N ALA A 427 14.28 -2.63 -9.44
CA ALA A 427 14.21 -1.41 -8.63
C ALA A 427 15.12 -1.51 -7.40
N ALA A 428 15.15 -2.68 -6.76
CA ALA A 428 16.03 -3.00 -5.65
C ALA A 428 17.52 -2.93 -6.04
N VAL A 429 17.91 -3.59 -7.14
CA VAL A 429 19.29 -3.52 -7.68
C VAL A 429 19.68 -2.08 -7.99
N ARG A 430 18.83 -1.33 -8.70
CA ARG A 430 19.07 0.09 -9.01
C ARG A 430 19.36 0.90 -7.76
N SER A 431 18.55 0.70 -6.71
CA SER A 431 18.70 1.42 -5.46
C SER A 431 20.02 1.05 -4.76
N ALA A 432 20.31 -0.24 -4.63
CA ALA A 432 21.54 -0.72 -4.01
C ALA A 432 22.80 -0.18 -4.72
N VAL A 433 22.83 -0.23 -6.06
CA VAL A 433 23.95 0.26 -6.86
C VAL A 433 24.15 1.76 -6.66
N ARG A 434 23.10 2.57 -6.78
CA ARG A 434 23.21 4.04 -6.64
C ARG A 434 23.59 4.46 -5.23
N VAL A 435 23.01 3.84 -4.21
CA VAL A 435 23.35 4.12 -2.81
C VAL A 435 24.78 3.70 -2.50
N GLY A 436 25.23 2.54 -3.00
CA GLY A 436 26.59 2.06 -2.78
C GLY A 436 27.63 2.97 -3.44
N ILE A 437 27.35 3.46 -4.66
CA ILE A 437 28.20 4.47 -5.34
C ILE A 437 28.19 5.79 -4.57
N ALA A 438 27.04 6.25 -4.08
CA ALA A 438 26.95 7.47 -3.28
C ALA A 438 27.71 7.37 -1.94
N ASP A 439 27.82 6.16 -1.39
CA ASP A 439 28.65 5.86 -0.21
C ASP A 439 30.13 5.60 -0.56
N GLY A 440 30.49 5.66 -1.84
CA GLY A 440 31.85 5.56 -2.37
C GLY A 440 32.41 4.15 -2.54
N HIS A 441 31.54 3.15 -2.59
CA HIS A 441 31.90 1.76 -2.92
C HIS A 441 31.95 1.52 -4.42
N ARG A 442 32.75 0.53 -4.85
CA ARG A 442 32.65 -0.03 -6.20
C ARG A 442 31.59 -1.12 -6.21
N MET A 443 30.66 -1.04 -7.15
CA MET A 443 29.53 -1.95 -7.20
C MET A 443 29.77 -3.03 -8.24
N LEU A 444 29.57 -4.28 -7.85
CA LEU A 444 29.70 -5.45 -8.71
C LEU A 444 28.33 -6.10 -8.91
N ALA A 445 27.95 -6.35 -10.15
CA ALA A 445 26.78 -7.13 -10.50
C ALA A 445 27.19 -8.58 -10.77
N ILE A 446 26.55 -9.52 -10.07
CA ILE A 446 26.70 -10.96 -10.32
C ILE A 446 25.50 -11.42 -11.14
N TYR A 447 25.78 -12.02 -12.30
CA TYR A 447 24.74 -12.47 -13.23
C TYR A 447 24.31 -13.91 -12.95
N ASP A 448 23.06 -14.24 -13.29
CA ASP A 448 22.48 -15.59 -13.24
C ASP A 448 22.57 -16.31 -11.88
N GLY A 449 22.49 -15.55 -10.78
CA GLY A 449 22.51 -16.09 -9.42
C GLY A 449 23.81 -16.83 -9.10
N PHE A 450 23.74 -17.85 -8.26
CA PHE A 450 24.93 -18.60 -7.85
C PHE A 450 25.55 -19.46 -8.96
N ASP A 451 24.79 -19.80 -9.99
CA ASP A 451 25.31 -20.51 -11.17
C ASP A 451 26.28 -19.61 -11.96
N GLY A 452 25.89 -18.37 -12.25
CA GLY A 452 26.79 -17.40 -12.88
C GLY A 452 27.90 -16.94 -11.93
N PHE A 453 27.64 -16.87 -10.62
CA PHE A 453 28.68 -16.60 -9.62
C PHE A 453 29.79 -17.65 -9.66
N ALA A 454 29.47 -18.94 -9.60
CA ALA A 454 30.46 -20.01 -9.68
C ALA A 454 31.30 -19.94 -10.98
N LYS A 455 30.68 -19.50 -12.08
CA LYS A 455 31.32 -19.31 -13.40
C LYS A 455 32.10 -17.99 -13.54
N GLY A 456 32.11 -17.13 -12.51
CA GLY A 456 32.81 -15.85 -12.55
C GLY A 456 32.13 -14.77 -13.42
N GLN A 457 30.82 -14.87 -13.64
CA GLN A 457 30.06 -13.87 -14.39
C GLN A 457 29.79 -12.63 -13.54
N ILE A 458 30.84 -11.84 -13.31
CA ILE A 458 30.83 -10.67 -12.45
C ILE A 458 31.29 -9.47 -13.27
N LYS A 459 30.56 -8.36 -13.19
CA LYS A 459 30.92 -7.11 -13.88
C LYS A 459 30.73 -5.92 -12.95
N GLU A 460 31.61 -4.92 -13.06
CA GLU A 460 31.37 -3.62 -12.44
C GLU A 460 30.11 -2.98 -13.04
N ILE A 461 29.29 -2.37 -12.18
CA ILE A 461 28.04 -1.72 -12.56
C ILE A 461 28.01 -0.29 -12.02
N GLY A 462 27.72 0.66 -12.92
CA GLY A 462 27.73 2.09 -12.66
C GLY A 462 26.35 2.71 -12.49
N TRP A 463 26.36 4.01 -12.20
CA TRP A 463 25.15 4.81 -11.97
C TRP A 463 24.20 4.86 -13.18
N THR A 464 24.77 4.91 -14.38
CA THR A 464 24.05 4.98 -15.66
C THR A 464 23.49 3.63 -16.10
N ASP A 465 24.15 2.53 -15.73
CA ASP A 465 23.77 1.18 -16.17
C ASP A 465 22.41 0.75 -15.62
N VAL A 466 22.08 1.23 -14.42
CA VAL A 466 20.80 0.98 -13.75
C VAL A 466 19.74 2.06 -14.02
N GLY A 467 19.99 2.95 -14.98
CA GLY A 467 19.04 3.98 -15.40
C GLY A 467 17.77 3.37 -16.02
N GLY A 468 16.59 3.76 -15.53
CA GLY A 468 15.30 3.28 -16.07
C GLY A 468 14.83 1.92 -15.57
N TRP A 469 15.55 1.30 -14.62
CA TRP A 469 15.23 -0.04 -14.11
C TRP A 469 14.05 -0.07 -13.13
N THR A 470 13.62 1.08 -12.59
CA THR A 470 12.58 1.13 -11.54
C THR A 470 11.27 0.47 -11.97
N GLY A 471 10.82 0.71 -13.20
CA GLY A 471 9.56 0.15 -13.73
C GLY A 471 9.71 -1.18 -14.49
N GLN A 472 10.88 -1.82 -14.46
CA GLN A 472 11.14 -3.04 -15.23
C GLN A 472 10.81 -4.30 -14.41
N GLY A 473 9.97 -5.18 -14.98
CA GLY A 473 9.67 -6.50 -14.42
C GLY A 473 10.83 -7.50 -14.53
N GLY A 474 10.67 -8.66 -13.90
CA GLY A 474 11.66 -9.75 -13.93
C GLY A 474 13.01 -9.39 -13.29
N SER A 475 14.10 -9.95 -13.81
CA SER A 475 15.47 -9.72 -13.33
C SER A 475 16.42 -9.49 -14.50
N ILE A 476 16.97 -8.27 -14.64
CA ILE A 476 17.94 -7.92 -15.69
C ILE A 476 19.30 -8.59 -15.45
N LEU A 477 19.67 -8.80 -14.18
CA LEU A 477 20.89 -9.56 -13.85
C LEU A 477 20.74 -11.06 -14.13
N GLY A 478 19.52 -11.55 -14.41
CA GLY A 478 19.22 -12.98 -14.36
C GLY A 478 18.99 -13.46 -12.93
N THR A 479 18.27 -14.55 -12.75
CA THR A 479 18.03 -15.16 -11.43
C THR A 479 17.81 -16.65 -11.59
N LYS A 480 18.30 -17.44 -10.62
CA LYS A 480 18.20 -18.91 -10.61
C LYS A 480 17.91 -19.39 -9.19
N ARG A 481 17.23 -20.53 -9.07
CA ARG A 481 16.93 -21.21 -7.78
C ARG A 481 18.09 -22.06 -7.25
N VAL A 482 19.21 -22.13 -7.98
CA VAL A 482 20.37 -22.95 -7.61
C VAL A 482 21.01 -22.41 -6.32
N LEU A 483 21.21 -23.28 -5.35
CA LEU A 483 21.86 -22.97 -4.07
C LEU A 483 23.39 -23.03 -4.18
N PRO A 484 24.14 -22.28 -3.34
CA PRO A 484 25.60 -22.21 -3.40
C PRO A 484 26.32 -23.46 -2.88
N GLY A 485 25.64 -24.36 -2.14
CA GLY A 485 26.28 -25.41 -1.36
C GLY A 485 27.23 -26.34 -2.14
N LYS A 486 26.94 -26.61 -3.43
CA LYS A 486 27.81 -27.44 -4.30
C LYS A 486 29.01 -26.68 -4.89
N TYR A 487 28.97 -25.35 -4.89
CA TYR A 487 29.91 -24.48 -5.60
C TYR A 487 30.65 -23.51 -4.66
N LEU A 488 30.73 -23.84 -3.37
CA LEU A 488 31.27 -22.94 -2.36
C LEU A 488 32.76 -22.60 -2.62
N GLU A 489 33.54 -23.55 -3.13
CA GLU A 489 34.97 -23.35 -3.41
C GLU A 489 35.17 -22.40 -4.61
N GLU A 490 34.38 -22.59 -5.66
CA GLU A 490 34.37 -21.74 -6.85
C GLU A 490 33.90 -20.33 -6.50
N ILE A 491 32.82 -20.20 -5.72
CA ILE A 491 32.30 -18.92 -5.24
C ILE A 491 33.36 -18.20 -4.39
N ALA A 492 34.00 -18.90 -3.43
CA ALA A 492 35.06 -18.32 -2.62
C ALA A 492 36.24 -17.85 -3.48
N THR A 493 36.61 -18.62 -4.50
CA THR A 493 37.65 -18.23 -5.47
C THR A 493 37.27 -16.94 -6.20
N GLN A 494 36.03 -16.81 -6.66
CA GLN A 494 35.57 -15.59 -7.34
C GLN A 494 35.51 -14.38 -6.41
N MET A 495 35.12 -14.58 -5.16
CA MET A 495 35.14 -13.53 -4.12
C MET A 495 36.55 -13.02 -3.87
N ARG A 496 37.55 -13.92 -3.86
CA ARG A 496 38.97 -13.57 -3.73
C ARG A 496 39.45 -12.78 -4.95
N THR A 497 39.20 -13.30 -6.15
CA THR A 497 39.61 -12.68 -7.43
C THR A 497 39.07 -11.26 -7.58
N HIS A 498 37.80 -11.04 -7.24
CA HIS A 498 37.14 -9.74 -7.36
C HIS A 498 37.20 -8.90 -6.07
N SER A 499 37.89 -9.39 -5.03
CA SER A 499 38.04 -8.73 -3.72
C SER A 499 36.69 -8.27 -3.13
N ILE A 500 35.68 -9.14 -3.15
CA ILE A 500 34.33 -8.81 -2.69
C ILE A 500 34.34 -8.62 -1.16
N ASN A 501 33.94 -7.45 -0.70
CA ASN A 501 33.95 -7.07 0.72
C ASN A 501 32.58 -7.17 1.41
N ALA A 502 31.50 -7.16 0.65
CA ALA A 502 30.14 -7.37 1.15
C ALA A 502 29.24 -7.91 0.02
N LEU A 503 28.18 -8.63 0.39
CA LEU A 503 27.23 -9.23 -0.55
C LEU A 503 25.79 -8.86 -0.16
N LEU A 504 25.05 -8.29 -1.10
CA LEU A 504 23.62 -8.07 -1.03
C LEU A 504 22.89 -9.07 -1.93
N ILE A 505 22.06 -9.93 -1.35
CA ILE A 505 21.26 -10.91 -2.07
C ILE A 505 19.81 -10.42 -2.13
N ILE A 506 19.23 -10.31 -3.32
CA ILE A 506 17.82 -9.97 -3.50
C ILE A 506 17.10 -11.24 -3.99
N GLY A 507 16.16 -11.77 -3.21
CA GLY A 507 15.56 -13.04 -3.58
C GLY A 507 14.63 -13.69 -2.58
N GLY A 508 14.11 -14.85 -2.95
CA GLY A 508 13.10 -15.59 -2.20
C GLY A 508 13.69 -16.48 -1.10
N PHE A 509 13.01 -17.58 -0.80
CA PHE A 509 13.47 -18.56 0.19
C PHE A 509 14.85 -19.14 -0.16
N GLU A 510 15.15 -19.34 -1.43
CA GLU A 510 16.46 -19.79 -1.89
C GLU A 510 17.57 -18.80 -1.53
N ALA A 511 17.30 -17.48 -1.54
CA ALA A 511 18.26 -16.46 -1.11
C ALA A 511 18.55 -16.56 0.39
N TYR A 512 17.49 -16.71 1.20
CA TYR A 512 17.60 -16.92 2.64
C TYR A 512 18.42 -18.17 2.96
N LYS A 513 18.08 -19.31 2.36
CA LYS A 513 18.80 -20.57 2.55
C LYS A 513 20.26 -20.46 2.10
N SER A 514 20.51 -19.82 0.96
CA SER A 514 21.87 -19.56 0.48
C SER A 514 22.69 -18.75 1.47
N ALA A 515 22.08 -17.74 2.10
CA ALA A 515 22.76 -16.94 3.11
C ALA A 515 23.11 -17.75 4.37
N CYS A 516 22.23 -18.65 4.82
CA CYS A 516 22.51 -19.60 5.89
C CYS A 516 23.68 -20.52 5.52
N ASP A 517 23.64 -21.14 4.33
CA ASP A 517 24.68 -22.07 3.87
C ASP A 517 26.06 -21.37 3.79
N MET A 518 26.10 -20.14 3.27
CA MET A 518 27.32 -19.33 3.26
C MET A 518 27.80 -18.96 4.66
N ALA A 519 26.88 -18.66 5.60
CA ALA A 519 27.23 -18.33 6.98
C ALA A 519 27.83 -19.54 7.72
N GLU A 520 27.28 -20.73 7.53
CA GLU A 520 27.81 -21.99 8.08
C GLU A 520 29.19 -22.33 7.48
N ALA A 521 29.40 -22.03 6.19
CA ALA A 521 30.66 -22.27 5.50
C ALA A 521 31.80 -21.30 5.86
N ARG A 522 31.55 -20.23 6.64
CA ARG A 522 32.57 -19.26 7.08
C ARG A 522 33.75 -19.88 7.84
N GLY A 523 33.55 -21.02 8.51
CA GLY A 523 34.64 -21.74 9.19
C GLY A 523 35.65 -22.39 8.23
N ARG A 524 35.23 -22.65 6.98
CA ARG A 524 36.04 -23.32 5.95
C ARG A 524 36.61 -22.34 4.92
N HIS A 525 35.89 -21.28 4.60
CA HIS A 525 36.31 -20.28 3.61
C HIS A 525 36.34 -18.88 4.24
N GLN A 526 37.53 -18.28 4.31
CA GLN A 526 37.72 -16.96 4.91
C GLN A 526 37.03 -15.86 4.10
N GLU A 527 36.87 -16.06 2.80
CA GLU A 527 36.23 -15.13 1.86
C GLU A 527 34.76 -14.89 2.20
N LEU A 528 34.09 -15.86 2.82
CA LEU A 528 32.69 -15.74 3.26
C LEU A 528 32.52 -14.91 4.55
N CYS A 529 33.62 -14.54 5.20
CA CYS A 529 33.62 -13.74 6.44
C CYS A 529 33.41 -12.24 6.17
N ILE A 530 32.40 -11.93 5.36
CA ILE A 530 31.99 -10.58 4.97
C ILE A 530 30.56 -10.27 5.45
N PRO A 531 30.15 -8.99 5.55
CA PRO A 531 28.76 -8.62 5.73
C PRO A 531 27.90 -9.21 4.59
N LEU A 532 26.82 -9.87 4.99
CA LEU A 532 25.86 -10.53 4.11
C LEU A 532 24.46 -10.07 4.50
N CYS A 533 23.70 -9.56 3.54
CA CYS A 533 22.33 -9.09 3.75
C CYS A 533 21.41 -9.66 2.68
N VAL A 534 20.20 -10.06 3.09
CA VAL A 534 19.16 -10.57 2.19
C VAL A 534 18.00 -9.59 2.17
N VAL A 535 17.58 -9.20 0.97
CA VAL A 535 16.34 -8.47 0.72
C VAL A 535 15.31 -9.46 0.17
N PRO A 536 14.16 -9.66 0.84
CA PRO A 536 13.17 -10.66 0.45
C PRO A 536 12.45 -10.25 -0.85
N ALA A 537 12.52 -11.09 -1.87
CA ALA A 537 11.89 -10.89 -3.17
C ALA A 537 11.29 -12.19 -3.72
N THR A 538 9.98 -12.31 -3.63
CA THR A 538 9.17 -13.44 -4.11
C THR A 538 7.70 -13.03 -4.12
N ILE A 539 6.91 -13.58 -5.05
CA ILE A 539 5.46 -13.39 -5.02
C ILE A 539 4.81 -14.17 -3.87
N SER A 540 5.44 -15.25 -3.41
CA SER A 540 4.87 -16.18 -2.43
C SER A 540 4.80 -15.60 -1.02
N ASN A 541 5.55 -14.54 -0.73
CA ASN A 541 5.70 -13.98 0.62
C ASN A 541 6.08 -15.01 1.70
N ASN A 542 6.99 -15.92 1.35
CA ASN A 542 7.37 -17.07 2.19
C ASN A 542 8.79 -16.95 2.80
N VAL A 543 9.38 -15.76 2.79
CA VAL A 543 10.73 -15.54 3.34
C VAL A 543 10.62 -15.30 4.85
N PRO A 544 11.24 -16.13 5.71
CA PRO A 544 11.18 -15.92 7.16
C PRO A 544 11.78 -14.58 7.60
N GLY A 545 11.19 -13.98 8.64
CA GLY A 545 11.68 -12.74 9.26
C GLY A 545 11.16 -11.44 8.62
N THR A 546 10.26 -11.53 7.64
CA THR A 546 9.56 -10.37 7.07
C THR A 546 8.07 -10.66 6.93
N GLU A 547 7.23 -9.63 7.03
CA GLU A 547 5.79 -9.73 6.77
C GLU A 547 5.44 -9.59 5.28
N ILE A 548 6.34 -8.97 4.50
CA ILE A 548 6.13 -8.64 3.08
C ILE A 548 7.42 -8.89 2.31
N SER A 549 7.31 -9.40 1.09
CA SER A 549 8.41 -9.57 0.14
C SER A 549 8.15 -8.83 -1.16
N LEU A 550 9.21 -8.42 -1.85
CA LEU A 550 9.10 -7.77 -3.15
C LEU A 550 8.44 -8.69 -4.17
N GLY A 551 7.44 -8.16 -4.86
CA GLY A 551 6.67 -8.84 -5.89
C GLY A 551 5.34 -9.39 -5.37
N SER A 552 5.12 -9.46 -4.06
CA SER A 552 3.87 -10.00 -3.51
C SER A 552 2.68 -9.11 -3.82
N ASP A 553 2.85 -7.78 -3.78
CA ASP A 553 1.76 -6.84 -4.12
C ASP A 553 1.43 -6.86 -5.61
N THR A 554 2.44 -6.92 -6.48
CA THR A 554 2.25 -7.11 -7.93
C THR A 554 1.49 -8.41 -8.20
N GLY A 555 1.87 -9.50 -7.53
CA GLY A 555 1.17 -10.78 -7.66
C GLY A 555 -0.26 -10.74 -7.16
N LEU A 556 -0.52 -10.07 -6.04
CA LEU A 556 -1.88 -9.85 -5.55
C LEU A 556 -2.74 -9.06 -6.54
N ASN A 557 -2.22 -7.97 -7.10
CA ASN A 557 -2.96 -7.20 -8.10
C ASN A 557 -3.26 -8.04 -9.36
N ALA A 558 -2.33 -8.89 -9.82
CA ALA A 558 -2.58 -9.81 -10.93
C ALA A 558 -3.70 -10.84 -10.62
N VAL A 559 -3.72 -11.38 -9.40
CA VAL A 559 -4.80 -12.28 -8.93
C VAL A 559 -6.14 -11.53 -8.90
N VAL A 560 -6.16 -10.36 -8.27
CA VAL A 560 -7.38 -9.55 -8.08
C VAL A 560 -7.97 -9.10 -9.42
N GLU A 561 -7.15 -8.61 -10.33
CA GLU A 561 -7.59 -8.19 -11.67
C GLU A 561 -8.19 -9.37 -12.45
N THR A 562 -7.56 -10.55 -12.35
CA THR A 562 -8.08 -11.76 -13.00
C THR A 562 -9.41 -12.20 -12.39
N CYS A 563 -9.52 -12.18 -11.06
CA CYS A 563 -10.75 -12.46 -10.34
C CYS A 563 -11.89 -11.51 -10.73
N ASP A 564 -11.61 -10.22 -10.92
CA ASP A 564 -12.64 -9.26 -11.33
C ASP A 564 -13.16 -9.53 -12.74
N ARG A 565 -12.27 -9.85 -13.69
CA ARG A 565 -12.66 -10.26 -15.06
C ARG A 565 -13.48 -11.55 -15.03
N ILE A 566 -13.10 -12.52 -14.19
CA ILE A 566 -13.84 -13.77 -14.02
C ILE A 566 -15.21 -13.53 -13.38
N LYS A 567 -15.29 -12.68 -12.34
CA LYS A 567 -16.56 -12.30 -11.69
C LYS A 567 -17.51 -11.61 -12.65
N GLN A 568 -17.00 -10.80 -13.57
CA GLN A 568 -17.80 -10.18 -14.62
C GLN A 568 -18.40 -11.25 -15.55
N SER A 569 -17.62 -12.25 -15.96
CA SER A 569 -18.10 -13.40 -16.75
C SER A 569 -19.14 -14.24 -15.99
N ALA A 570 -18.90 -14.52 -14.71
CA ALA A 570 -19.82 -15.25 -13.83
C ALA A 570 -21.16 -14.53 -13.70
N SER A 571 -21.13 -13.21 -13.53
CA SER A 571 -22.33 -12.39 -13.35
C SER A 571 -23.20 -12.34 -14.62
N GLY A 572 -22.58 -12.39 -15.81
CA GLY A 572 -23.31 -12.41 -17.08
C GLY A 572 -24.01 -13.74 -17.37
N THR A 573 -23.40 -14.86 -16.97
CA THR A 573 -23.97 -16.21 -17.18
C THR A 573 -24.91 -16.65 -16.05
N LYS A 574 -24.73 -16.10 -14.84
CA LYS A 574 -25.42 -16.45 -13.60
C LYS A 574 -25.22 -17.93 -13.21
N ARG A 575 -25.46 -18.23 -11.93
CA ARG A 575 -25.40 -19.58 -11.35
C ARG A 575 -24.10 -20.30 -11.71
N ARG A 576 -22.98 -19.60 -11.56
CA ARG A 576 -21.65 -20.10 -11.89
C ARG A 576 -20.67 -19.89 -10.76
N VAL A 577 -19.88 -20.92 -10.46
CA VAL A 577 -18.81 -20.91 -9.47
C VAL A 577 -17.46 -21.11 -10.16
N PHE A 578 -16.48 -20.27 -9.81
CA PHE A 578 -15.11 -20.41 -10.31
C PHE A 578 -14.17 -20.90 -9.21
N ILE A 579 -13.43 -21.96 -9.50
CA ILE A 579 -12.35 -22.48 -8.67
C ILE A 579 -11.03 -21.99 -9.28
N ILE A 580 -10.30 -21.14 -8.57
CA ILE A 580 -9.08 -20.49 -9.05
C ILE A 580 -7.89 -20.97 -8.24
N GLU A 581 -6.90 -21.54 -8.92
CA GLU A 581 -5.64 -21.91 -8.29
C GLU A 581 -4.63 -20.75 -8.33
N THR A 582 -4.09 -20.40 -7.17
CA THR A 582 -3.08 -19.35 -6.99
C THR A 582 -1.73 -19.93 -6.59
N MET A 583 -0.65 -19.26 -6.98
CA MET A 583 0.71 -19.63 -6.57
C MET A 583 0.96 -19.35 -5.08
N GLY A 584 2.09 -19.82 -4.56
CA GLY A 584 2.55 -19.56 -3.20
C GLY A 584 3.42 -20.67 -2.60
N GLY A 585 3.57 -21.80 -3.30
CA GLY A 585 3.99 -23.05 -2.70
C GLY A 585 3.06 -23.38 -1.55
N TYR A 586 3.62 -23.73 -0.40
CA TYR A 586 2.87 -23.94 0.85
C TYR A 586 2.42 -22.64 1.54
N CYS A 587 2.82 -21.47 1.07
CA CYS A 587 2.39 -20.22 1.67
C CYS A 587 1.06 -19.74 1.06
N GLY A 588 0.02 -19.67 1.87
CA GLY A 588 -1.33 -19.25 1.53
C GLY A 588 -1.51 -17.75 1.36
N TYR A 589 -0.46 -16.91 1.47
CA TYR A 589 -0.58 -15.45 1.44
C TYR A 589 -1.35 -14.93 0.21
N LEU A 590 -0.97 -15.34 -1.01
CA LEU A 590 -1.64 -14.89 -2.23
C LEU A 590 -3.09 -15.37 -2.31
N ALA A 591 -3.37 -16.61 -1.89
CA ALA A 591 -4.72 -17.17 -1.88
C ALA A 591 -5.62 -16.43 -0.89
N ASN A 592 -5.14 -16.20 0.33
CA ASN A 592 -5.90 -15.57 1.41
C ASN A 592 -6.13 -14.08 1.13
N MET A 593 -5.06 -13.32 0.89
CA MET A 593 -5.16 -11.88 0.65
C MET A 593 -5.84 -11.57 -0.69
N GLY A 594 -5.60 -12.40 -1.71
CA GLY A 594 -6.31 -12.34 -2.98
C GLY A 594 -7.79 -12.66 -2.82
N GLY A 595 -8.14 -13.63 -1.96
CA GLY A 595 -9.52 -13.97 -1.62
C GLY A 595 -10.25 -12.81 -0.94
N LEU A 596 -9.61 -12.18 0.04
CA LEU A 596 -10.13 -10.99 0.71
C LEU A 596 -10.36 -9.83 -0.28
N ALA A 597 -9.38 -9.53 -1.12
CA ALA A 597 -9.44 -8.43 -2.09
C ALA A 597 -10.39 -8.69 -3.28
N ALA A 598 -10.58 -9.96 -3.66
CA ALA A 598 -11.53 -10.36 -4.69
C ALA A 598 -12.96 -10.49 -4.15
N GLY A 599 -13.12 -10.64 -2.81
CA GLY A 599 -14.38 -10.98 -2.17
C GLY A 599 -14.80 -12.40 -2.51
N ALA A 600 -13.84 -13.33 -2.42
CA ALA A 600 -14.06 -14.76 -2.60
C ALA A 600 -14.91 -15.34 -1.47
N ASP A 601 -15.66 -16.38 -1.79
CA ASP A 601 -16.50 -17.11 -0.84
C ASP A 601 -15.67 -18.07 0.02
N ALA A 602 -14.58 -18.61 -0.53
CA ALA A 602 -13.62 -19.44 0.18
C ALA A 602 -12.20 -19.24 -0.36
N ALA A 603 -11.20 -19.42 0.49
CA ALA A 603 -9.78 -19.47 0.13
C ALA A 603 -9.11 -20.64 0.87
N TYR A 604 -8.85 -21.74 0.17
CA TYR A 604 -8.20 -22.92 0.75
C TYR A 604 -6.68 -22.76 0.77
N ILE A 605 -6.08 -22.91 1.95
CA ILE A 605 -4.66 -22.70 2.19
C ILE A 605 -4.04 -23.87 2.96
N PHE A 606 -2.71 -24.00 2.95
CA PHE A 606 -2.02 -25.08 3.64
C PHE A 606 -2.02 -24.87 5.16
N GLU A 607 -1.96 -23.60 5.58
CA GLU A 607 -1.84 -23.21 6.99
C GLU A 607 -3.13 -23.44 7.80
N GLU A 608 -4.27 -23.58 7.13
CA GLU A 608 -5.56 -23.90 7.73
C GLU A 608 -6.06 -25.24 7.18
N PRO A 609 -5.90 -26.35 7.93
CA PRO A 609 -6.37 -27.65 7.51
C PRO A 609 -7.89 -27.64 7.29
N PHE A 610 -8.33 -28.28 6.20
CA PHE A 610 -9.74 -28.47 5.88
C PHE A 610 -9.99 -29.93 5.48
N ASP A 611 -11.16 -30.44 5.85
CA ASP A 611 -11.61 -31.78 5.49
C ASP A 611 -12.80 -31.75 4.52
N ILE A 612 -13.35 -32.93 4.21
CA ILE A 612 -14.48 -33.05 3.27
C ILE A 612 -15.75 -32.36 3.79
N ARG A 613 -15.93 -32.24 5.11
CA ARG A 613 -17.10 -31.58 5.73
C ARG A 613 -16.99 -30.07 5.56
N ASP A 614 -15.79 -29.51 5.66
CA ASP A 614 -15.57 -28.08 5.38
C ASP A 614 -15.88 -27.75 3.91
N LEU A 615 -15.47 -28.62 2.97
CA LEU A 615 -15.83 -28.47 1.57
C LEU A 615 -17.35 -28.57 1.36
N GLN A 616 -17.99 -29.57 1.97
CA GLN A 616 -19.44 -29.75 1.90
C GLN A 616 -20.19 -28.53 2.45
N SER A 617 -19.79 -28.01 3.61
CA SER A 617 -20.40 -26.81 4.20
C SER A 617 -20.30 -25.60 3.28
N ASN A 618 -19.19 -25.43 2.56
CA ASN A 618 -19.03 -24.34 1.60
C ASN A 618 -19.92 -24.53 0.36
N VAL A 619 -20.10 -25.76 -0.12
CA VAL A 619 -21.03 -26.05 -1.22
C VAL A 619 -22.48 -25.79 -0.81
N GLU A 620 -22.88 -26.17 0.39
CA GLU A 620 -24.20 -25.87 0.95
C GLU A 620 -24.41 -24.36 1.06
N HIS A 621 -23.42 -23.62 1.58
CA HIS A 621 -23.46 -22.16 1.63
C HIS A 621 -23.65 -21.52 0.25
N LEU A 622 -22.89 -21.97 -0.76
CA LEU A 622 -23.04 -21.46 -2.13
C LEU A 622 -24.40 -21.84 -2.73
N THR A 623 -24.93 -23.02 -2.41
CA THR A 623 -26.27 -23.46 -2.84
C THR A 623 -27.35 -22.54 -2.31
N GLU A 624 -27.29 -22.17 -1.02
CA GLU A 624 -28.19 -21.18 -0.43
C GLU A 624 -27.98 -19.79 -1.04
N LYS A 625 -26.72 -19.38 -1.25
CA LYS A 625 -26.39 -18.11 -1.92
C LYS A 625 -27.02 -18.01 -3.31
N MET A 626 -27.09 -19.08 -4.09
CA MET A 626 -27.72 -19.05 -5.43
C MET A 626 -29.23 -18.79 -5.40
N LYS A 627 -29.89 -18.93 -4.24
CA LYS A 627 -31.31 -18.55 -4.06
C LYS A 627 -31.49 -17.03 -3.95
N THR A 628 -30.43 -16.30 -3.61
CA THR A 628 -30.40 -14.84 -3.57
C THR A 628 -30.28 -14.23 -4.97
N THR A 629 -30.23 -12.90 -5.06
CA THR A 629 -29.97 -12.18 -6.31
C THR A 629 -28.52 -12.34 -6.80
N ILE A 630 -27.58 -12.71 -5.93
CA ILE A 630 -26.15 -12.80 -6.24
C ILE A 630 -25.79 -14.23 -6.62
N GLN A 631 -26.12 -14.57 -7.85
CA GLN A 631 -25.95 -15.93 -8.38
C GLN A 631 -24.55 -16.15 -8.97
N ARG A 632 -23.52 -16.02 -8.13
CA ARG A 632 -22.12 -16.32 -8.50
C ARG A 632 -21.32 -16.81 -7.30
N GLY A 633 -20.32 -17.64 -7.55
CA GLY A 633 -19.35 -18.08 -6.53
C GLY A 633 -17.91 -17.92 -6.99
N LEU A 634 -17.02 -17.64 -6.05
CA LEU A 634 -15.58 -17.56 -6.28
C LEU A 634 -14.83 -18.28 -5.17
N VAL A 635 -14.04 -19.29 -5.53
CA VAL A 635 -13.25 -20.10 -4.60
C VAL A 635 -11.80 -20.01 -5.02
N LEU A 636 -10.92 -19.57 -4.13
CA LEU A 636 -9.49 -19.61 -4.34
C LEU A 636 -8.90 -20.85 -3.66
N ARG A 637 -7.86 -21.40 -4.27
CA ARG A 637 -7.10 -22.54 -3.75
C ARG A 637 -5.61 -22.26 -3.92
N ASN A 638 -4.85 -22.31 -2.84
CA ASN A 638 -3.39 -22.31 -2.92
C ASN A 638 -2.89 -23.62 -3.57
N GLU A 639 -1.90 -23.52 -4.45
CA GLU A 639 -1.41 -24.64 -5.28
C GLU A 639 -0.98 -25.88 -4.47
N SER A 640 -0.48 -25.70 -3.24
CA SER A 640 0.01 -26.79 -2.37
C SER A 640 -0.77 -26.91 -1.06
N CYS A 641 -2.04 -26.50 -1.01
CA CYS A 641 -2.85 -26.55 0.22
C CYS A 641 -3.17 -27.98 0.68
N SER A 642 -3.27 -28.94 -0.25
CA SER A 642 -3.56 -30.35 0.03
C SER A 642 -3.08 -31.22 -1.13
N GLU A 643 -2.51 -32.38 -0.80
CA GLU A 643 -2.06 -33.37 -1.79
C GLU A 643 -3.23 -34.08 -2.48
N ASN A 644 -4.31 -34.34 -1.74
CA ASN A 644 -5.47 -35.10 -2.23
C ASN A 644 -6.56 -34.19 -2.77
N TYR A 645 -6.84 -33.07 -2.08
CA TYR A 645 -7.86 -32.11 -2.48
C TYR A 645 -7.27 -31.11 -3.48
N THR A 646 -6.99 -31.64 -4.67
CA THR A 646 -6.48 -30.88 -5.81
C THR A 646 -7.53 -29.91 -6.35
N THR A 647 -7.11 -28.97 -7.20
CA THR A 647 -8.04 -28.09 -7.93
C THR A 647 -9.10 -28.88 -8.71
N ASP A 648 -8.72 -30.04 -9.23
CA ASP A 648 -9.61 -30.91 -10.00
C ASP A 648 -10.61 -31.63 -9.11
N PHE A 649 -10.17 -32.10 -7.95
CA PHE A 649 -11.05 -32.71 -6.96
C PHE A 649 -12.11 -31.70 -6.47
N ILE A 650 -11.69 -30.50 -6.07
CA ILE A 650 -12.61 -29.45 -5.58
C ILE A 650 -13.58 -29.05 -6.70
N TYR A 651 -13.08 -28.89 -7.93
CA TYR A 651 -13.92 -28.61 -9.09
C TYR A 651 -14.98 -29.70 -9.33
N GLN A 652 -14.60 -30.97 -9.26
CA GLN A 652 -15.52 -32.11 -9.44
C GLN A 652 -16.57 -32.15 -8.33
N LEU A 653 -16.16 -32.01 -7.07
CA LEU A 653 -17.05 -31.99 -5.91
C LEU A 653 -18.11 -30.89 -6.05
N TYR A 654 -17.69 -29.65 -6.31
CA TYR A 654 -18.60 -28.52 -6.45
C TYR A 654 -19.53 -28.67 -7.67
N SER A 655 -19.03 -29.26 -8.76
CA SER A 655 -19.84 -29.50 -9.96
C SER A 655 -20.90 -30.57 -9.74
N GLU A 656 -20.59 -31.62 -8.98
CA GLU A 656 -21.49 -32.74 -8.71
C GLU A 656 -22.57 -32.35 -7.70
N GLU A 657 -22.17 -31.80 -6.55
CA GLU A 657 -23.08 -31.39 -5.48
C GLU A 657 -23.89 -30.13 -5.86
N GLY A 658 -23.36 -29.29 -6.75
CA GLY A 658 -24.06 -28.13 -7.31
C GLY A 658 -25.08 -28.46 -8.41
N LYS A 659 -25.24 -29.75 -8.81
CA LYS A 659 -26.13 -30.15 -9.91
C LYS A 659 -27.55 -29.63 -9.71
N GLY A 660 -28.09 -29.00 -10.75
CA GLY A 660 -29.41 -28.38 -10.73
C GLY A 660 -29.46 -26.97 -10.12
N VAL A 661 -28.39 -26.53 -9.45
CA VAL A 661 -28.29 -25.19 -8.84
C VAL A 661 -27.29 -24.30 -9.57
N PHE A 662 -26.05 -24.75 -9.77
CA PHE A 662 -24.99 -23.99 -10.45
C PHE A 662 -24.02 -24.89 -11.23
N ASP A 663 -23.27 -24.30 -12.16
CA ASP A 663 -22.14 -24.96 -12.84
C ASP A 663 -20.79 -24.41 -12.35
N CYS A 664 -19.72 -25.17 -12.58
CA CYS A 664 -18.38 -24.73 -12.20
C CYS A 664 -17.45 -24.56 -13.39
N ARG A 665 -16.41 -23.74 -13.20
CA ARG A 665 -15.21 -23.67 -14.05
C ARG A 665 -13.97 -23.62 -13.18
N LYS A 666 -12.86 -24.16 -13.67
CA LYS A 666 -11.56 -24.09 -13.02
C LYS A 666 -10.59 -23.24 -13.84
N ASN A 667 -9.75 -22.48 -13.17
CA ASN A 667 -8.68 -21.69 -13.79
C ASN A 667 -7.40 -21.79 -12.95
N VAL A 668 -6.32 -22.27 -13.56
CA VAL A 668 -4.99 -22.22 -12.97
C VAL A 668 -4.30 -20.97 -13.50
N LEU A 669 -4.08 -19.97 -12.64
CA LEU A 669 -3.49 -18.71 -13.06
C LEU A 669 -2.03 -18.92 -13.53
N GLY A 670 -1.27 -19.72 -12.79
CA GLY A 670 0.12 -20.00 -13.11
C GLY A 670 1.00 -18.73 -13.10
N HIS A 671 2.00 -18.69 -13.98
CA HIS A 671 3.10 -17.71 -13.91
C HIS A 671 2.71 -16.28 -14.26
N MET A 672 1.51 -16.02 -14.80
CA MET A 672 1.03 -14.64 -15.01
C MET A 672 0.93 -13.85 -13.70
N GLN A 673 0.85 -14.55 -12.56
CA GLN A 673 0.90 -13.97 -11.21
C GLN A 673 2.25 -13.33 -10.87
N GLN A 674 3.33 -13.59 -11.63
CA GLN A 674 4.59 -12.85 -11.44
C GLN A 674 4.47 -11.37 -11.87
N GLY A 675 3.42 -11.04 -12.63
CA GLY A 675 3.17 -9.72 -13.16
C GLY A 675 4.03 -9.37 -14.37
N GLY A 676 3.71 -8.24 -14.98
CA GLY A 676 4.52 -7.59 -16.00
C GLY A 676 5.45 -6.57 -15.36
N ALA A 677 5.06 -5.29 -15.42
CA ALA A 677 5.72 -4.24 -14.66
C ALA A 677 5.37 -4.34 -13.16
N PRO A 678 6.32 -4.04 -12.25
CA PRO A 678 6.04 -4.00 -10.82
C PRO A 678 4.99 -2.93 -10.48
N SER A 679 4.13 -3.26 -9.51
CA SER A 679 3.23 -2.28 -8.90
C SER A 679 4.03 -1.15 -8.24
N PRO A 680 3.45 0.05 -8.08
CA PRO A 680 4.14 1.14 -7.41
C PRO A 680 4.59 0.81 -5.98
N PHE A 681 3.82 -0.03 -5.26
CA PHE A 681 4.22 -0.54 -3.96
C PHE A 681 5.54 -1.31 -4.05
N ASP A 682 5.66 -2.30 -4.95
CA ASP A 682 6.87 -3.10 -5.09
C ASP A 682 8.07 -2.30 -5.62
N ARG A 683 7.85 -1.32 -6.51
CA ARG A 683 8.89 -0.38 -6.95
C ARG A 683 9.48 0.38 -5.77
N ASN A 684 8.62 0.95 -4.94
CA ASN A 684 9.02 1.77 -3.80
C ASN A 684 9.56 0.94 -2.65
N PHE A 685 8.93 -0.19 -2.34
CA PHE A 685 9.41 -1.11 -1.32
C PHE A 685 10.82 -1.59 -1.65
N GLY A 686 11.05 -2.02 -2.90
CA GLY A 686 12.35 -2.50 -3.37
C GLY A 686 13.41 -1.42 -3.32
N THR A 687 13.03 -0.21 -3.71
CA THR A 687 13.90 0.96 -3.64
C THR A 687 14.31 1.28 -2.19
N LYS A 688 13.36 1.35 -1.27
CA LYS A 688 13.59 1.74 0.13
C LYS A 688 14.37 0.67 0.91
N ILE A 689 13.93 -0.58 0.85
CA ILE A 689 14.55 -1.65 1.63
C ILE A 689 15.98 -1.92 1.18
N SER A 690 16.26 -1.80 -0.12
CA SER A 690 17.61 -2.00 -0.66
C SER A 690 18.55 -0.84 -0.36
N ALA A 691 18.03 0.40 -0.35
CA ALA A 691 18.79 1.55 0.14
C ALA A 691 19.19 1.35 1.60
N ARG A 692 18.24 0.91 2.43
CA ARG A 692 18.47 0.62 3.85
C ARG A 692 19.46 -0.52 4.07
N ALA A 693 19.37 -1.59 3.28
CA ALA A 693 20.32 -2.69 3.31
C ALA A 693 21.75 -2.22 2.96
N MET A 694 21.88 -1.34 1.97
CA MET A 694 23.19 -0.78 1.59
C MET A 694 23.75 0.15 2.67
N GLU A 695 22.92 0.98 3.31
CA GLU A 695 23.32 1.77 4.47
C GLU A 695 23.88 0.88 5.59
N TRP A 696 23.21 -0.24 5.88
CA TRP A 696 23.67 -1.21 6.86
C TRP A 696 25.01 -1.84 6.47
N ILE A 697 25.19 -2.21 5.19
CA ILE A 697 26.46 -2.71 4.66
C ILE A 697 27.57 -1.67 4.86
N THR A 698 27.32 -0.41 4.49
CA THR A 698 28.28 0.69 4.66
C THR A 698 28.70 0.85 6.12
N VAL A 699 27.75 0.82 7.06
CA VAL A 699 28.03 0.90 8.49
C VAL A 699 28.90 -0.27 8.95
N LYS A 700 28.57 -1.51 8.53
CA LYS A 700 29.35 -2.70 8.90
C LYS A 700 30.76 -2.69 8.33
N LEU A 701 30.95 -2.21 7.11
CA LEU A 701 32.27 -2.03 6.51
C LEU A 701 33.12 -0.98 7.24
N LYS A 702 32.50 0.10 7.73
CA LYS A 702 33.18 1.13 8.55
C LYS A 702 33.58 0.59 9.92
N GLU A 703 32.71 -0.15 10.60
CA GLU A 703 33.01 -0.79 11.90
C GLU A 703 34.23 -1.72 11.81
N ALA A 704 34.37 -2.45 10.70
CA ALA A 704 35.49 -3.35 10.46
C ALA A 704 36.84 -2.62 10.32
N ARG A 705 36.85 -1.35 9.87
CA ARG A 705 38.07 -0.53 9.75
C ARG A 705 38.49 0.10 11.06
N GLY A 706 37.53 0.53 11.88
CA GLY A 706 37.79 1.12 13.20
C GLY A 706 38.36 0.11 14.22
N ARG A 707 38.08 -1.18 14.03
CA ARG A 707 38.63 -2.27 14.84
C ARG A 707 39.85 -2.87 14.14
N GLY A 708 41.01 -2.22 14.24
CA GLY A 708 42.28 -2.78 13.76
C GLY A 708 42.42 -4.25 14.18
N LYS A 709 42.46 -5.16 13.18
CA LYS A 709 42.69 -6.61 13.30
C LYS A 709 42.12 -7.31 14.56
N ARG A 710 40.90 -6.99 15.00
CA ARG A 710 40.18 -7.85 15.97
C ARG A 710 38.98 -8.48 15.29
N ARG A 711 39.17 -9.77 14.97
CA ARG A 711 38.19 -10.74 14.48
C ARG A 711 36.79 -10.47 15.06
N ILE A 712 35.79 -10.41 14.20
CA ILE A 712 34.38 -10.49 14.58
C ILE A 712 34.15 -11.91 15.11
N ARG A 713 34.36 -12.12 16.42
CA ARG A 713 33.93 -13.33 17.13
C ARG A 713 32.50 -13.12 17.59
N LYS A 714 31.65 -14.09 17.23
CA LYS A 714 30.32 -14.42 17.77
C LYS A 714 29.67 -13.37 18.69
N THR A 715 28.69 -12.65 18.15
CA THR A 715 27.54 -12.16 18.91
C THR A 715 26.34 -12.21 17.97
N TRP A 716 25.69 -13.37 17.91
CA TRP A 716 24.28 -13.48 17.54
C TRP A 716 23.57 -13.75 18.86
N ASP A 717 23.22 -12.69 19.57
CA ASP A 717 22.13 -12.77 20.55
C ASP A 717 20.97 -12.02 19.92
N VAL A 718 19.90 -12.77 19.74
CA VAL A 718 18.60 -12.37 19.23
C VAL A 718 18.03 -11.29 20.15
N ALA A 719 17.64 -10.16 19.58
CA ALA A 719 16.75 -9.19 20.19
C ALA A 719 15.67 -8.83 19.16
#